data_AF-A0A0C3PT52-F1
#
_entry.id   AF-A0A0C3PT52-F1
#
_cell.length_a   1.000
_cell.length_b   1.000
_cell.length_c   1.000
_cell.angle_alpha   90.00
_cell.angle_beta   90.00
_cell.angle_gamma   90.00
#
_symmetry.space_group_name_H-M   'P 1'
#
loop_
_entity.id
_entity.type
_entity.pdbx_description
1 polymer ?
#
loop_
_entity_poly.entity_id
_entity_poly.type
_entity_poly.pdbx_seq_one_letter_code
_entity_poly.pdbx_strand_id
1 'polypeptide(L)'
;MESAARDKWEYQKRVEGVKNDAIDKIMAMTGLEEVKEQLLCIKAKIDTLKRQEVALYEESFNLVLLGNPGTEKTAVAKLYTQFLASVQVLPGEAFQETTGSSLADDGVNGVKWLTEGVLRAGGGAVFIDEAHQLVSDYDRSSTRSAQVVQRLLAEMEKQVGKLVFILAGHTKEMEKFLKHDPEVPSHIPYSLQLADYTDAEFIVMLEDLILKRYKGRMQVEGGVRGRYVRIAVKHLSRRREQPGFGNARALRNMFAKICERQAQRVQKARTSGTPADDFFMSKEDLIGPDPSKALPDSAAWAKLQTLIGLESVKESVRSFFVLIETNYQRELAGLEPMAISLNRVFLGSPGTGKTTVAQLYGKILAELGLLSNGEVVVKNPTDFIGEYLGQSEKNTKTILNSTIGKVLVIDDAYLLFGKSTGKRDSFKTSVIDTMVAEIQSIPGEDRCVLLLGYKEHMEEMFQNVNPGLAHRFAIENAFIFEDFTEPQLMQVLDLKLKNQDLSATNDAKHVARDLLSRMKNRPNFGNASEVENLLGLAKARYQKRMAIIPAARRAQVTFEPQDFDPDYKRDQNASANLAKLFEDVVGCDDIIKKLEDYQKIARAMKAQGLDMRTQIPSNFIFKGPPDIKIGTGKTSTARKLGQVYYDMGFLSSTDVVECSASDLVGQYVGHTGPQTKAVFEKALGKVLFVDEAYRLREGKFAKEAMDEIVGLMTQERYMDKLIIILAGYEDEMNALLQVNPGLSSRFAEEIVFQNMTPEQCLTLLDKGLCKNGINIAQLKDPSSAEYLTMRDIIEDMSYLPSWGNARDVKTIGQRMVRKALINAADNPGNPASLSIKEAVSILKTTREEKWNRRNPPNRSGRVPPPSPTSSSTSTSTLGNERQSKRNSAFSRILTVYRARND
;
A
#
# COMPACT_ATOMS: atom_id res chain seq x y z
N MET A 1 4.23 -55.19 -2.53
CA MET A 1 3.10 -54.66 -1.76
C MET A 1 2.09 -55.77 -1.69
N GLU A 2 1.72 -56.17 -0.48
CA GLU A 2 0.64 -57.13 -0.24
C GLU A 2 -0.69 -56.41 -0.54
N SER A 3 -1.57 -57.05 -1.32
CA SER A 3 -2.89 -56.54 -1.66
C SER A 3 -3.86 -57.66 -1.33
N ALA A 4 -4.59 -57.51 -0.23
CA ALA A 4 -5.49 -58.53 0.28
C ALA A 4 -6.60 -58.85 -0.74
N ALA A 5 -7.08 -57.84 -1.47
CA ALA A 5 -8.05 -58.01 -2.54
C ALA A 5 -7.46 -58.81 -3.71
N ARG A 6 -6.20 -58.57 -4.09
CA ARG A 6 -5.52 -59.35 -5.12
C ARG A 6 -5.33 -60.81 -4.68
N ASP A 7 -4.93 -61.04 -3.44
CA ASP A 7 -4.74 -62.39 -2.90
C ASP A 7 -6.08 -63.16 -2.85
N LYS A 8 -7.16 -62.47 -2.48
CA LYS A 8 -8.53 -63.00 -2.51
C LYS A 8 -8.97 -63.35 -3.94
N TRP A 9 -8.63 -62.52 -4.93
CA TRP A 9 -8.91 -62.80 -6.34
C TRP A 9 -8.07 -63.98 -6.87
N GLU A 10 -6.79 -64.05 -6.54
CA GLU A 10 -5.93 -65.20 -6.89
C GLU A 10 -6.40 -66.50 -6.22
N TYR A 11 -6.95 -66.43 -5.01
CA TYR A 11 -7.62 -67.55 -4.37
C TYR A 11 -8.88 -67.98 -5.15
N GLN A 12 -9.78 -67.07 -5.51
CA GLN A 12 -10.97 -67.37 -6.32
C GLN A 12 -10.59 -67.99 -7.68
N LYS A 13 -9.55 -67.48 -8.35
CA LYS A 13 -9.05 -68.07 -9.61
C LYS A 13 -8.56 -69.50 -9.44
N ARG A 14 -7.86 -69.81 -8.34
CA ARG A 14 -7.30 -71.15 -8.08
C ARG A 14 -8.35 -72.16 -7.63
N VAL A 15 -9.28 -71.74 -6.77
CA VAL A 15 -10.24 -72.65 -6.10
C VAL A 15 -11.56 -72.76 -6.86
N GLU A 16 -12.10 -71.64 -7.32
CA GLU A 16 -13.41 -71.57 -7.99
C GLU A 16 -13.29 -71.59 -9.53
N GLY A 17 -12.07 -71.49 -10.08
CA GLY A 17 -11.81 -71.54 -11.52
C GLY A 17 -12.31 -70.33 -12.32
N VAL A 18 -12.68 -69.24 -11.63
CA VAL A 18 -13.24 -68.03 -12.25
C VAL A 18 -12.18 -67.28 -13.05
N LYS A 19 -12.55 -66.69 -14.19
CA LYS A 19 -11.67 -65.84 -15.01
C LYS A 19 -12.38 -64.56 -15.42
N ASN A 20 -11.68 -63.43 -15.32
CA ASN A 20 -12.20 -62.14 -15.77
C ASN A 20 -11.04 -61.16 -16.06
N ASP A 21 -10.85 -60.83 -17.33
CA ASP A 21 -9.75 -59.99 -17.81
C ASP A 21 -9.82 -58.55 -17.26
N ALA A 22 -11.02 -58.03 -17.03
CA ALA A 22 -11.20 -56.67 -16.49
C ALA A 22 -10.78 -56.60 -15.01
N ILE A 23 -11.17 -57.60 -14.22
CA ILE A 23 -10.75 -57.72 -12.82
C ILE A 23 -9.24 -57.95 -12.74
N ASP A 24 -8.67 -58.80 -13.61
CA ASP A 24 -7.22 -59.01 -13.64
C ASP A 24 -6.45 -57.71 -13.92
N LYS A 25 -6.95 -56.86 -14.84
CA LYS A 25 -6.36 -55.54 -15.11
C LYS A 25 -6.48 -54.60 -13.90
N ILE A 26 -7.62 -54.53 -13.22
CA ILE A 26 -7.79 -53.70 -12.01
C ILE A 26 -6.88 -54.19 -10.88
N MET A 27 -6.77 -55.51 -10.68
CA MET A 27 -5.90 -56.10 -9.66
C MET A 27 -4.41 -55.87 -9.94
N ALA A 28 -4.03 -55.69 -11.21
CA ALA A 28 -2.68 -55.34 -11.62
C ALA A 28 -2.34 -53.85 -11.45
N MET A 29 -3.33 -52.96 -11.28
CA MET A 29 -3.09 -51.55 -11.03
C MET A 29 -2.37 -51.35 -9.69
N THR A 30 -1.44 -50.39 -9.64
CA THR A 30 -0.70 -50.05 -8.42
C THR A 30 -1.62 -49.34 -7.43
N GLY A 31 -1.62 -49.75 -6.17
CA GLY A 31 -2.49 -49.17 -5.13
C GLY A 31 -3.97 -49.51 -5.28
N LEU A 32 -4.85 -48.56 -4.94
CA LEU A 32 -6.31 -48.64 -5.10
C LEU A 32 -6.97 -49.84 -4.37
N GLU A 33 -6.52 -50.16 -3.16
CA GLU A 33 -7.01 -51.34 -2.42
C GLU A 33 -8.52 -51.29 -2.14
N GLU A 34 -9.05 -50.13 -1.73
CA GLU A 34 -10.49 -49.94 -1.50
C GLU A 34 -11.32 -50.18 -2.78
N VAL A 35 -10.81 -49.73 -3.93
CA VAL A 35 -11.46 -49.93 -5.24
C VAL A 35 -11.48 -51.42 -5.59
N LYS A 36 -10.35 -52.12 -5.38
CA LYS A 36 -10.22 -53.56 -5.63
C LYS A 36 -11.15 -54.37 -4.75
N GLU A 37 -11.25 -54.03 -3.47
CA GLU A 37 -12.15 -54.69 -2.53
C GLU A 37 -13.62 -54.47 -2.90
N GLN A 38 -14.02 -53.22 -3.16
CA GLN A 38 -15.40 -52.91 -3.56
C GLN A 38 -15.79 -53.59 -4.88
N LEU A 39 -14.88 -53.67 -5.85
CA LEU A 39 -15.14 -54.42 -7.09
C LEU A 39 -15.44 -55.89 -6.82
N LEU A 40 -14.68 -56.54 -5.92
CA LEU A 40 -14.94 -57.92 -5.51
C LEU A 40 -16.27 -58.06 -4.75
N CYS A 41 -16.65 -57.06 -3.95
CA CYS A 41 -17.96 -57.02 -3.29
C CYS A 41 -19.11 -56.91 -4.30
N ILE A 42 -18.99 -56.05 -5.32
CA ILE A 42 -19.97 -55.92 -6.40
C ILE A 42 -20.08 -57.23 -7.18
N LYS A 43 -18.96 -57.87 -7.50
CA LYS A 43 -18.95 -59.21 -8.12
C LYS A 43 -19.68 -60.23 -7.26
N ALA A 44 -19.38 -60.29 -5.97
CA ALA A 44 -20.03 -61.23 -5.05
C ALA A 44 -21.55 -61.00 -4.96
N LYS A 45 -22.00 -59.73 -5.01
CA LYS A 45 -23.43 -59.38 -5.08
C LYS A 45 -24.04 -59.89 -6.40
N ILE A 46 -23.41 -59.62 -7.54
CA ILE A 46 -23.90 -60.07 -8.86
C ILE A 46 -23.98 -61.60 -8.92
N ASP A 47 -22.94 -62.31 -8.49
CA ASP A 47 -22.93 -63.78 -8.47
C ASP A 47 -24.03 -64.34 -7.56
N THR A 48 -24.31 -63.67 -6.45
CA THR A 48 -25.40 -64.06 -5.53
C THR A 48 -26.76 -63.84 -6.15
N LEU A 49 -27.00 -62.70 -6.80
CA LEU A 49 -28.24 -62.41 -7.52
C LEU A 49 -28.48 -63.42 -8.65
N LYS A 50 -27.43 -63.77 -9.41
CA LYS A 50 -27.51 -64.81 -10.44
C LYS A 50 -27.92 -66.18 -9.87
N ARG A 51 -27.35 -66.57 -8.72
CA ARG A 51 -27.72 -67.83 -8.04
C ARG A 51 -29.13 -67.79 -7.45
N GLN A 52 -29.62 -66.60 -7.09
CA GLN A 52 -30.98 -66.38 -6.60
C GLN A 52 -32.01 -66.22 -7.73
N GLU A 53 -31.58 -66.31 -9.00
CA GLU A 53 -32.42 -66.10 -10.19
C GLU A 53 -33.12 -64.72 -10.22
N VAL A 54 -32.53 -63.72 -9.56
CA VAL A 54 -33.04 -62.35 -9.57
C VAL A 54 -32.56 -61.64 -10.84
N ALA A 55 -33.49 -60.92 -11.49
CA ALA A 55 -33.21 -60.14 -12.68
C ALA A 55 -32.21 -59.01 -12.41
N LEU A 56 -31.02 -59.10 -13.02
CA LEU A 56 -29.95 -58.10 -12.86
C LEU A 56 -30.30 -56.71 -13.44
N TYR A 57 -31.32 -56.62 -14.31
CA TYR A 57 -31.78 -55.36 -14.90
C TYR A 57 -32.68 -54.53 -13.98
N GLU A 58 -33.02 -55.03 -12.79
CA GLU A 58 -33.78 -54.29 -11.78
C GLU A 58 -32.86 -53.54 -10.79
N GLU A 59 -31.56 -53.86 -10.78
CA GLU A 59 -30.56 -53.28 -9.88
C GLU A 59 -29.72 -52.21 -10.60
N SER A 60 -29.55 -51.05 -9.96
CA SER A 60 -28.66 -50.00 -10.45
C SER A 60 -27.20 -50.34 -10.13
N PHE A 61 -26.34 -50.19 -11.14
CA PHE A 61 -24.88 -50.29 -11.00
C PHE A 61 -24.19 -48.96 -11.31
N ASN A 62 -24.93 -47.85 -11.18
CA ASN A 62 -24.37 -46.51 -11.27
C ASN A 62 -23.30 -46.29 -10.20
N LEU A 63 -22.29 -45.48 -10.54
CA LEU A 63 -21.07 -45.36 -9.74
C LEU A 63 -20.60 -43.91 -9.64
N VAL A 64 -20.22 -43.46 -8.44
CA VAL A 64 -19.43 -42.23 -8.27
C VAL A 64 -17.95 -42.59 -8.03
N LEU A 65 -17.05 -41.93 -8.76
CA LEU A 65 -15.61 -41.98 -8.57
C LEU A 65 -15.09 -40.67 -7.96
N LEU A 66 -14.67 -40.73 -6.70
CA LEU A 66 -14.15 -39.60 -5.94
C LEU A 66 -12.63 -39.67 -5.89
N GLY A 67 -11.92 -38.59 -6.20
CA GLY A 67 -10.47 -38.53 -6.00
C GLY A 67 -9.83 -37.30 -6.60
N ASN A 68 -8.55 -37.06 -6.28
CA ASN A 68 -7.79 -35.97 -6.89
C ASN A 68 -7.48 -36.23 -8.38
N PRO A 69 -7.02 -35.23 -9.15
CA PRO A 69 -6.65 -35.42 -10.54
C PRO A 69 -5.54 -36.45 -10.68
N GLY A 70 -5.62 -37.29 -11.71
CA GLY A 70 -4.58 -38.26 -12.01
C GLY A 70 -4.53 -39.48 -11.08
N THR A 71 -5.59 -39.77 -10.32
CA THR A 71 -5.79 -41.05 -9.60
C THR A 71 -6.36 -42.16 -10.50
N GLU A 72 -6.36 -41.97 -11.83
CA GLU A 72 -6.78 -42.96 -12.83
C GLU A 72 -8.29 -43.28 -12.87
N LYS A 73 -9.15 -42.34 -12.43
CA LYS A 73 -10.63 -42.42 -12.49
C LYS A 73 -11.17 -42.93 -13.84
N THR A 74 -10.75 -42.33 -14.96
CA THR A 74 -11.18 -42.75 -16.31
C THR A 74 -10.78 -44.19 -16.66
N ALA A 75 -9.60 -44.64 -16.19
CA ALA A 75 -9.14 -46.00 -16.43
C ALA A 75 -9.97 -47.02 -15.62
N VAL A 76 -10.24 -46.70 -14.35
CA VAL A 76 -11.12 -47.50 -13.49
C VAL A 76 -12.53 -47.56 -14.07
N ALA A 77 -13.09 -46.46 -14.57
CA ALA A 77 -14.41 -46.43 -15.20
C ALA A 77 -14.51 -47.34 -16.44
N LYS A 78 -13.49 -47.31 -17.31
CA LYS A 78 -13.42 -48.18 -18.50
C LYS A 78 -13.36 -49.66 -18.11
N LEU A 79 -12.50 -50.00 -17.15
CA LEU A 79 -12.37 -51.38 -16.67
C LEU A 79 -13.62 -51.85 -15.92
N TYR A 80 -14.30 -50.97 -15.18
CA TYR A 80 -15.58 -51.28 -14.53
C TYR A 80 -16.68 -51.59 -15.57
N THR A 81 -16.71 -50.84 -16.67
CA THR A 81 -17.66 -51.09 -17.78
C THR A 81 -17.40 -52.45 -18.45
N GLN A 82 -16.14 -52.77 -18.73
CA GLN A 82 -15.73 -54.08 -19.25
C GLN A 82 -16.09 -55.21 -18.28
N PHE A 83 -15.89 -54.99 -16.98
CA PHE A 83 -16.31 -55.92 -15.94
C PHE A 83 -17.82 -56.18 -15.99
N LEU A 84 -18.66 -55.14 -15.98
CA LEU A 84 -20.13 -55.29 -16.02
C LEU A 84 -20.63 -55.98 -17.29
N ALA A 85 -20.03 -55.69 -18.45
CA ALA A 85 -20.36 -56.36 -19.69
C ALA A 85 -19.97 -57.86 -19.65
N SER A 86 -18.78 -58.18 -19.15
CA SER A 86 -18.30 -59.56 -19.05
C SER A 86 -19.17 -60.44 -18.13
N VAL A 87 -19.81 -59.84 -17.11
CA VAL A 87 -20.76 -60.53 -16.23
C VAL A 87 -22.21 -60.39 -16.70
N GLN A 88 -22.47 -59.90 -17.92
CA GLN A 88 -23.80 -59.77 -18.52
C GLN A 88 -24.76 -58.85 -17.75
N VAL A 89 -24.25 -57.94 -16.93
CA VAL A 89 -25.05 -56.84 -16.36
C VAL A 89 -25.33 -55.77 -17.42
N LEU A 90 -24.37 -55.55 -18.32
CA LEU A 90 -24.53 -54.68 -19.49
C LEU A 90 -24.52 -55.51 -20.78
N PRO A 91 -25.33 -55.13 -21.79
CA PRO A 91 -25.39 -55.81 -23.08
C PRO A 91 -24.19 -55.50 -23.99
N GLY A 92 -23.39 -54.47 -23.68
CA GLY A 92 -22.22 -54.07 -24.46
C GLY A 92 -21.18 -53.31 -23.64
N GLU A 93 -20.01 -53.09 -24.25
CA GLU A 93 -18.85 -52.38 -23.68
C GLU A 93 -18.72 -50.94 -24.20
N ALA A 94 -19.77 -50.37 -24.82
CA ALA A 94 -19.72 -49.03 -25.34
C ALA A 94 -19.42 -48.03 -24.21
N PHE A 95 -18.43 -47.15 -24.42
CA PHE A 95 -17.98 -46.21 -23.40
C PHE A 95 -17.95 -44.80 -23.99
N GLN A 96 -18.88 -43.96 -23.56
CA GLN A 96 -18.97 -42.57 -23.99
C GLN A 96 -18.49 -41.64 -22.88
N GLU A 97 -17.50 -40.81 -23.19
CA GLU A 97 -16.86 -39.88 -22.27
C GLU A 97 -17.31 -38.44 -22.58
N THR A 98 -17.68 -37.68 -21.55
CA THR A 98 -18.02 -36.25 -21.61
C THR A 98 -17.54 -35.56 -20.33
N THR A 99 -17.50 -34.22 -20.33
CA THR A 99 -17.27 -33.42 -19.11
C THR A 99 -18.57 -32.80 -18.61
N GLY A 100 -18.64 -32.49 -17.32
CA GLY A 100 -19.77 -31.79 -16.71
C GLY A 100 -20.03 -30.42 -17.35
N SER A 101 -18.96 -29.68 -17.65
CA SER A 101 -19.04 -28.39 -18.38
C SER A 101 -19.62 -28.53 -19.78
N SER A 102 -19.10 -29.46 -20.59
CA SER A 102 -19.62 -29.68 -21.96
C SER A 102 -21.09 -30.07 -21.93
N LEU A 103 -21.47 -30.93 -20.99
CA LEU A 103 -22.85 -31.39 -20.86
C LEU A 103 -23.80 -30.30 -20.37
N ALA A 104 -23.33 -29.39 -19.51
CA ALA A 104 -24.09 -28.22 -19.09
C ALA A 104 -24.35 -27.25 -20.27
N ASP A 105 -23.33 -27.03 -21.11
CA ASP A 105 -23.44 -26.18 -22.30
C ASP A 105 -24.41 -26.77 -23.34
N ASP A 106 -24.27 -28.07 -23.64
CA ASP A 106 -25.11 -28.80 -24.60
C ASP A 106 -26.58 -28.93 -24.14
N GLY A 107 -26.82 -28.83 -22.82
CA GLY A 107 -28.15 -28.89 -22.23
C GLY A 107 -28.80 -30.28 -22.35
N VAL A 108 -30.15 -30.30 -22.25
CA VAL A 108 -30.95 -31.54 -22.27
C VAL A 108 -30.74 -32.38 -23.54
N ASN A 109 -30.44 -31.73 -24.67
CA ASN A 109 -30.17 -32.40 -25.93
C ASN A 109 -28.83 -33.18 -25.89
N GLY A 110 -27.83 -32.66 -25.18
CA GLY A 110 -26.56 -33.36 -24.95
C GLY A 110 -26.76 -34.70 -24.24
N VAL A 111 -27.57 -34.71 -23.17
CA VAL A 111 -27.91 -35.95 -22.42
C VAL A 111 -28.58 -36.99 -23.32
N LYS A 112 -29.54 -36.56 -24.16
CA LYS A 112 -30.20 -37.46 -25.12
C LYS A 112 -29.23 -38.01 -26.16
N TRP A 113 -28.37 -37.17 -26.72
CA TRP A 113 -27.39 -37.59 -27.70
C TRP A 113 -26.40 -38.62 -27.13
N LEU A 114 -25.90 -38.39 -25.91
CA LEU A 114 -25.01 -39.32 -25.21
C LEU A 114 -25.68 -40.68 -24.96
N THR A 115 -26.89 -40.67 -24.40
CA THR A 115 -27.63 -41.89 -24.06
C THR A 115 -28.04 -42.68 -25.30
N GLU A 116 -28.56 -42.01 -26.34
CA GLU A 116 -28.89 -42.66 -27.61
C GLU A 116 -27.65 -43.21 -28.32
N GLY A 117 -26.51 -42.53 -28.25
CA GLY A 117 -25.25 -43.00 -28.83
C GLY A 117 -24.83 -44.35 -28.25
N VAL A 118 -24.85 -44.47 -26.92
CA VAL A 118 -24.50 -45.72 -26.23
C VAL A 118 -25.55 -46.80 -26.46
N LEU A 119 -26.84 -46.46 -26.48
CA LEU A 119 -27.92 -47.42 -26.78
C LEU A 119 -27.84 -47.96 -28.20
N ARG A 120 -27.53 -47.12 -29.20
CA ARG A 120 -27.32 -47.56 -30.61
C ARG A 120 -26.11 -48.48 -30.74
N ALA A 121 -25.10 -48.31 -29.89
CA ALA A 121 -23.92 -49.18 -29.83
C ALA A 121 -24.16 -50.51 -29.10
N GLY A 122 -25.39 -50.80 -28.66
CA GLY A 122 -25.74 -52.05 -27.97
C GLY A 122 -25.67 -51.99 -26.46
N GLY A 123 -25.63 -50.79 -25.87
CA GLY A 123 -25.56 -50.54 -24.41
C GLY A 123 -24.13 -50.52 -23.86
N GLY A 124 -23.98 -49.96 -22.65
CA GLY A 124 -22.66 -49.66 -22.10
C GLY A 124 -22.70 -48.59 -21.00
N ALA A 125 -21.64 -47.79 -20.88
CA ALA A 125 -21.50 -46.77 -19.85
C ALA A 125 -21.37 -45.34 -20.40
N VAL A 126 -21.98 -44.40 -19.67
CA VAL A 126 -21.80 -42.95 -19.85
C VAL A 126 -20.92 -42.45 -18.71
N PHE A 127 -19.72 -41.96 -19.03
CA PHE A 127 -18.78 -41.40 -18.09
C PHE A 127 -18.79 -39.88 -18.15
N ILE A 128 -19.05 -39.24 -17.01
CA ILE A 128 -19.10 -37.78 -16.88
C ILE A 128 -17.97 -37.37 -15.95
N ASP A 129 -16.91 -36.81 -16.53
CA ASP A 129 -15.78 -36.26 -15.77
C ASP A 129 -16.10 -34.86 -15.25
N GLU A 130 -15.55 -34.53 -14.09
CA GLU A 130 -15.87 -33.31 -13.34
C GLU A 130 -17.37 -33.01 -13.27
N ALA A 131 -18.17 -34.01 -12.87
CA ALA A 131 -19.62 -33.94 -12.82
C ALA A 131 -20.15 -32.82 -11.92
N HIS A 132 -19.38 -32.38 -10.92
CA HIS A 132 -19.72 -31.24 -10.07
C HIS A 132 -19.92 -29.93 -10.86
N GLN A 133 -19.33 -29.81 -12.06
CA GLN A 133 -19.49 -28.64 -12.94
C GLN A 133 -20.89 -28.54 -13.57
N LEU A 134 -21.70 -29.60 -13.50
CA LEU A 134 -23.11 -29.56 -13.93
C LEU A 134 -23.95 -28.58 -13.10
N VAL A 135 -23.50 -28.28 -11.88
CA VAL A 135 -24.16 -27.33 -10.97
C VAL A 135 -23.14 -26.28 -10.59
N SER A 136 -23.06 -25.19 -11.37
CA SER A 136 -22.15 -24.09 -11.04
C SER A 136 -22.67 -23.30 -9.83
N ASP A 137 -21.80 -23.04 -8.84
CA ASP A 137 -22.07 -22.18 -7.67
C ASP A 137 -22.56 -20.75 -8.03
N TYR A 138 -22.34 -20.32 -9.28
CA TYR A 138 -22.73 -19.00 -9.78
C TYR A 138 -24.20 -18.86 -10.11
N ASP A 139 -24.92 -19.96 -10.30
CA ASP A 139 -26.17 -19.90 -11.05
C ASP A 139 -27.31 -20.59 -10.32
N ARG A 140 -27.76 -19.94 -9.23
CA ARG A 140 -29.08 -20.21 -8.62
C ARG A 140 -30.25 -19.92 -9.59
N SER A 141 -29.98 -19.43 -10.81
CA SER A 141 -30.99 -18.93 -11.75
C SER A 141 -31.07 -19.68 -13.08
N SER A 142 -30.06 -20.46 -13.48
CA SER A 142 -30.15 -21.24 -14.73
C SER A 142 -31.00 -22.48 -14.55
N THR A 143 -32.29 -22.33 -14.84
CA THR A 143 -33.25 -23.41 -15.12
C THR A 143 -32.67 -24.50 -16.04
N ARG A 144 -31.70 -24.16 -16.90
CA ARG A 144 -31.04 -25.08 -17.84
C ARG A 144 -30.20 -26.16 -17.15
N SER A 145 -29.39 -25.81 -16.16
CA SER A 145 -28.47 -26.75 -15.48
C SER A 145 -29.25 -27.75 -14.62
N ALA A 146 -30.28 -27.27 -13.92
CA ALA A 146 -31.21 -28.11 -13.17
C ALA A 146 -31.99 -29.08 -14.09
N GLN A 147 -32.41 -28.63 -15.28
CA GLN A 147 -33.06 -29.48 -16.28
C GLN A 147 -32.13 -30.58 -16.81
N VAL A 148 -30.82 -30.31 -16.93
CA VAL A 148 -29.83 -31.32 -17.34
C VAL A 148 -29.71 -32.40 -16.27
N VAL A 149 -29.57 -32.03 -15.00
CA VAL A 149 -29.49 -32.99 -13.87
C VAL A 149 -30.77 -33.81 -13.78
N GLN A 150 -31.95 -33.19 -13.79
CA GLN A 150 -33.23 -33.90 -13.76
C GLN A 150 -33.38 -34.86 -14.96
N ARG A 151 -32.95 -34.45 -16.15
CA ARG A 151 -32.97 -35.35 -17.31
C ARG A 151 -32.02 -36.53 -17.14
N LEU A 152 -30.84 -36.30 -16.58
CA LEU A 152 -29.86 -37.34 -16.29
C LEU A 152 -30.44 -38.39 -15.33
N LEU A 153 -31.08 -37.94 -14.25
CA LEU A 153 -31.76 -38.81 -13.28
C LEU A 153 -32.88 -39.63 -13.94
N ALA A 154 -33.71 -38.99 -14.77
CA ALA A 154 -34.77 -39.69 -15.49
C ALA A 154 -34.23 -40.77 -16.46
N GLU A 155 -33.06 -40.57 -17.08
CA GLU A 155 -32.41 -41.60 -17.91
C GLU A 155 -31.73 -42.69 -17.06
N MET A 156 -31.19 -42.35 -15.89
CA MET A 156 -30.66 -43.33 -14.92
C MET A 156 -31.75 -44.30 -14.47
N GLU A 157 -32.98 -43.83 -14.22
CA GLU A 157 -34.12 -44.68 -13.85
C GLU A 157 -34.65 -45.51 -15.02
N LYS A 158 -34.75 -44.90 -16.22
CA LYS A 158 -35.39 -45.54 -17.37
C LYS A 158 -34.55 -46.64 -18.01
N GLN A 159 -33.21 -46.53 -17.94
CA GLN A 159 -32.29 -47.34 -18.74
C GLN A 159 -31.50 -48.37 -17.91
N VAL A 160 -32.00 -48.75 -16.73
CA VAL A 160 -31.38 -49.78 -15.88
C VAL A 160 -31.22 -51.09 -16.67
N GLY A 161 -30.06 -51.73 -16.52
CA GLY A 161 -29.67 -52.95 -17.26
C GLY A 161 -29.23 -52.71 -18.71
N LYS A 162 -29.35 -51.49 -19.25
CA LYS A 162 -28.86 -51.12 -20.60
C LYS A 162 -27.74 -50.08 -20.56
N LEU A 163 -27.84 -49.13 -19.63
CA LEU A 163 -26.87 -48.07 -19.41
C LEU A 163 -26.44 -48.04 -17.94
N VAL A 164 -25.16 -47.72 -17.73
CA VAL A 164 -24.61 -47.37 -16.41
C VAL A 164 -24.00 -45.98 -16.49
N PHE A 165 -24.33 -45.14 -15.52
CA PHE A 165 -23.75 -43.81 -15.40
C PHE A 165 -22.62 -43.82 -14.37
N ILE A 166 -21.47 -43.29 -14.78
CA ILE A 166 -20.29 -43.16 -13.94
C ILE A 166 -19.96 -41.67 -13.80
N LEU A 167 -20.16 -41.11 -12.62
CA LEU A 167 -19.85 -39.72 -12.32
C LEU A 167 -18.48 -39.62 -11.65
N ALA A 168 -17.57 -38.80 -12.19
CA ALA A 168 -16.25 -38.58 -11.58
C ALA A 168 -16.06 -37.11 -11.20
N GLY A 169 -15.29 -36.87 -10.15
CA GLY A 169 -14.88 -35.51 -9.78
C GLY A 169 -13.98 -35.47 -8.55
N HIS A 170 -13.60 -34.26 -8.15
CA HIS A 170 -12.86 -34.03 -6.91
C HIS A 170 -13.71 -34.30 -5.68
N THR A 171 -13.14 -34.92 -4.64
CA THR A 171 -13.88 -35.34 -3.43
C THR A 171 -14.70 -34.21 -2.81
N LYS A 172 -14.06 -33.05 -2.53
CA LYS A 172 -14.74 -31.91 -1.89
C LYS A 172 -15.84 -31.29 -2.74
N GLU A 173 -15.66 -31.25 -4.07
CA GLU A 173 -16.61 -30.63 -4.98
C GLU A 173 -17.79 -31.56 -5.27
N MET A 174 -17.53 -32.85 -5.41
CA MET A 174 -18.55 -33.87 -5.50
C MET A 174 -19.38 -33.99 -4.22
N GLU A 175 -18.78 -33.87 -3.04
CA GLU A 175 -19.55 -33.83 -1.78
C GLU A 175 -20.53 -32.64 -1.74
N LYS A 176 -20.14 -31.47 -2.28
CA LYS A 176 -21.04 -30.32 -2.39
C LYS A 176 -22.16 -30.60 -3.40
N PHE A 177 -21.82 -31.16 -4.56
CA PHE A 177 -22.78 -31.53 -5.59
C PHE A 177 -23.80 -32.55 -5.09
N LEU A 178 -23.35 -33.62 -4.42
CA LEU A 178 -24.22 -34.66 -3.85
C LEU A 178 -25.08 -34.15 -2.69
N LYS A 179 -24.65 -33.11 -1.97
CA LYS A 179 -25.46 -32.44 -0.95
C LYS A 179 -26.49 -31.46 -1.55
N HIS A 180 -26.28 -31.02 -2.78
CA HIS A 180 -27.14 -30.03 -3.43
C HIS A 180 -28.47 -30.65 -3.87
N ASP A 181 -28.44 -31.89 -4.35
CA ASP A 181 -29.61 -32.62 -4.81
C ASP A 181 -29.68 -34.02 -4.16
N PRO A 182 -30.60 -34.24 -3.19
CA PRO A 182 -30.76 -35.52 -2.52
C PRO A 182 -31.17 -36.67 -3.44
N GLU A 183 -31.69 -36.40 -4.64
CA GLU A 183 -32.09 -37.44 -5.59
C GLU A 183 -30.86 -38.10 -6.26
N VAL A 184 -29.76 -37.37 -6.42
CA VAL A 184 -28.54 -37.91 -7.07
C VAL A 184 -27.96 -39.10 -6.29
N PRO A 185 -27.72 -39.03 -4.96
CA PRO A 185 -27.29 -40.19 -4.19
C PRO A 185 -28.24 -41.38 -4.24
N SER A 186 -29.57 -41.17 -4.35
CA SER A 186 -30.52 -42.30 -4.39
C SER A 186 -30.44 -43.13 -5.66
N HIS A 187 -29.97 -42.55 -6.78
CA HIS A 187 -29.81 -43.28 -8.05
C HIS A 187 -28.41 -43.88 -8.24
N ILE A 188 -27.47 -43.62 -7.33
CA ILE A 188 -26.08 -44.03 -7.42
C ILE A 188 -25.65 -44.82 -6.18
N PRO A 189 -25.83 -46.15 -6.16
CA PRO A 189 -25.63 -46.97 -4.97
C PRO A 189 -24.16 -47.19 -4.60
N TYR A 190 -23.22 -46.99 -5.53
CA TYR A 190 -21.80 -47.23 -5.30
C TYR A 190 -21.01 -45.92 -5.34
N SER A 191 -20.14 -45.72 -4.36
CA SER A 191 -19.18 -44.64 -4.32
C SER A 191 -17.79 -45.21 -4.04
N LEU A 192 -16.84 -44.96 -4.94
CA LEU A 192 -15.47 -45.42 -4.82
C LEU A 192 -14.55 -44.22 -4.64
N GLN A 193 -13.77 -44.25 -3.57
CA GLN A 193 -12.76 -43.25 -3.29
C GLN A 193 -11.39 -43.75 -3.78
N LEU A 194 -10.77 -42.97 -4.66
CA LEU A 194 -9.43 -43.20 -5.15
C LEU A 194 -8.47 -42.32 -4.37
N ALA A 195 -7.74 -42.95 -3.44
CA ALA A 195 -6.71 -42.30 -2.65
C ALA A 195 -5.51 -41.87 -3.51
N ASP A 196 -4.78 -40.86 -3.02
CA ASP A 196 -3.52 -40.43 -3.63
C ASP A 196 -2.45 -41.50 -3.48
N TYR A 197 -1.61 -41.68 -4.50
CA TYR A 197 -0.56 -42.70 -4.48
C TYR A 197 0.49 -42.38 -3.41
N THR A 198 0.94 -43.41 -2.69
CA THR A 198 2.02 -43.36 -1.70
C THR A 198 3.40 -43.23 -2.35
N ASP A 199 4.42 -42.88 -1.56
CA ASP A 199 5.80 -42.72 -2.06
C ASP A 199 6.34 -44.04 -2.65
N ALA A 200 6.00 -45.16 -2.01
CA ALA A 200 6.39 -46.48 -2.49
C ALA A 200 5.66 -46.85 -3.79
N GLU A 201 4.40 -46.44 -3.96
CA GLU A 201 3.65 -46.62 -5.21
C GLU A 201 4.24 -45.76 -6.34
N PHE A 202 4.58 -44.50 -6.06
CA PHE A 202 5.23 -43.62 -7.04
C PHE A 202 6.57 -44.17 -7.55
N ILE A 203 7.37 -44.79 -6.68
CA ILE A 203 8.63 -45.44 -7.08
C ILE A 203 8.35 -46.59 -8.06
N VAL A 204 7.35 -47.44 -7.76
CA VAL A 204 6.96 -48.55 -8.64
C VAL A 204 6.43 -48.04 -9.98
N MET A 205 5.61 -47.00 -9.96
CA MET A 205 5.09 -46.38 -11.19
C MET A 205 6.20 -45.75 -12.03
N LEU A 206 7.18 -45.08 -11.40
CA LEU A 206 8.31 -44.49 -12.11
C LEU A 206 9.21 -45.56 -12.73
N GLU A 207 9.45 -46.65 -12.01
CA GLU A 207 10.18 -47.82 -12.52
C GLU A 207 9.49 -48.41 -13.75
N ASP A 208 8.17 -48.61 -13.69
CA ASP A 208 7.38 -49.09 -14.82
C ASP A 208 7.41 -48.12 -16.01
N LEU A 209 7.34 -46.80 -15.77
CA LEU A 209 7.47 -45.78 -16.82
C LEU A 209 8.83 -45.85 -17.52
N ILE A 210 9.92 -45.96 -16.76
CA ILE A 210 11.29 -46.07 -17.31
C ILE A 210 11.43 -47.37 -18.10
N LEU A 211 10.99 -48.49 -17.53
CA LEU A 211 11.10 -49.81 -18.13
C LEU A 211 10.31 -49.88 -19.45
N LYS A 212 9.05 -49.43 -19.46
CA LYS A 212 8.21 -49.39 -20.66
C LYS A 212 8.76 -48.46 -21.74
N ARG A 213 9.20 -47.26 -21.38
CA ARG A 213 9.70 -46.27 -22.36
C ARG A 213 11.00 -46.70 -23.02
N TYR A 214 11.92 -47.29 -22.25
CA TYR A 214 13.27 -47.61 -22.74
C TYR A 214 13.53 -49.11 -22.95
N LYS A 215 12.53 -49.97 -22.74
CA LYS A 215 12.64 -51.44 -22.84
C LYS A 215 13.77 -52.00 -21.97
N GLY A 216 13.92 -51.47 -20.76
CA GLY A 216 14.96 -51.89 -19.80
C GLY A 216 16.40 -51.43 -20.11
N ARG A 217 16.63 -50.61 -21.15
CA ARG A 217 17.98 -50.16 -21.50
C ARG A 217 18.50 -48.99 -20.66
N MET A 218 17.61 -48.23 -20.03
CA MET A 218 17.97 -47.04 -19.27
C MET A 218 18.58 -47.43 -17.92
N GLN A 219 19.80 -46.98 -17.65
CA GLN A 219 20.47 -47.08 -16.36
C GLN A 219 20.22 -45.81 -15.55
N VAL A 220 20.00 -46.00 -14.24
CA VAL A 220 19.74 -44.91 -13.30
C VAL A 220 20.83 -44.94 -12.24
N GLU A 221 21.51 -43.82 -12.02
CA GLU A 221 22.53 -43.69 -10.98
C GLU A 221 21.97 -44.09 -9.61
N GLY A 222 22.67 -44.96 -8.89
CA GLY A 222 22.20 -45.49 -7.59
C GLY A 222 21.01 -46.46 -7.68
N GLY A 223 20.52 -46.78 -8.88
CA GLY A 223 19.43 -47.72 -9.15
C GLY A 223 18.04 -47.08 -9.16
N VAL A 224 17.09 -47.73 -9.85
CA VAL A 224 15.71 -47.23 -10.04
C VAL A 224 14.92 -47.14 -8.72
N ARG A 225 15.27 -47.95 -7.72
CA ARG A 225 14.73 -47.87 -6.34
C ARG A 225 15.73 -47.25 -5.34
N GLY A 226 16.77 -46.62 -5.89
CA GLY A 226 17.90 -46.04 -5.17
C GLY A 226 17.58 -44.74 -4.45
N ARG A 227 18.59 -44.17 -3.80
CA ARG A 227 18.46 -42.95 -2.98
C ARG A 227 17.93 -41.77 -3.78
N TYR A 228 18.46 -41.50 -4.97
CA TYR A 228 18.09 -40.31 -5.75
C TYR A 228 16.65 -40.35 -6.25
N VAL A 229 16.16 -41.52 -6.67
CA VAL A 229 14.75 -41.70 -7.04
C VAL A 229 13.83 -41.48 -5.83
N ARG A 230 14.21 -41.97 -4.65
CA ARG A 230 13.46 -41.71 -3.42
C ARG A 230 13.39 -40.22 -3.09
N ILE A 231 14.49 -39.48 -3.27
CA ILE A 231 14.50 -38.02 -3.07
C ILE A 231 13.57 -37.33 -4.07
N ALA A 232 13.67 -37.68 -5.36
CA ALA A 232 12.81 -37.11 -6.40
C ALA A 232 11.31 -37.39 -6.14
N VAL A 233 10.97 -38.63 -5.75
CA VAL A 233 9.60 -38.98 -5.36
C VAL A 233 9.18 -38.23 -4.09
N LYS A 234 10.06 -38.05 -3.11
CA LYS A 234 9.77 -37.26 -1.91
C LYS A 234 9.48 -35.80 -2.25
N HIS A 235 10.19 -35.21 -3.22
CA HIS A 235 9.88 -33.87 -3.73
C HIS A 235 8.48 -33.78 -4.35
N LEU A 236 8.07 -34.82 -5.08
CA LEU A 236 6.72 -34.93 -5.62
C LEU A 236 5.67 -35.07 -4.51
N SER A 237 5.93 -35.95 -3.54
CA SER A 237 5.01 -36.29 -2.45
C SER A 237 4.78 -35.16 -1.45
N ARG A 238 5.71 -34.22 -1.28
CA ARG A 238 5.48 -33.01 -0.46
C ARG A 238 4.29 -32.19 -0.95
N ARG A 239 3.91 -32.31 -2.23
CA ARG A 239 2.76 -31.63 -2.81
C ARG A 239 1.45 -32.39 -2.62
N ARG A 240 1.46 -33.62 -2.06
CA ARG A 240 0.27 -34.45 -1.86
C ARG A 240 -0.78 -33.79 -0.98
N GLU A 241 -0.36 -33.01 0.02
CA GLU A 241 -1.28 -32.30 0.92
C GLU A 241 -1.97 -31.09 0.26
N GLN A 242 -1.54 -30.69 -0.95
CA GLN A 242 -2.14 -29.56 -1.66
C GLN A 242 -3.44 -29.98 -2.37
N PRO A 243 -4.50 -29.16 -2.31
CA PRO A 243 -5.75 -29.45 -3.03
C PRO A 243 -5.49 -29.51 -4.54
N GLY A 244 -5.98 -30.57 -5.19
CA GLY A 244 -5.83 -30.76 -6.64
C GLY A 244 -4.49 -31.37 -7.08
N PHE A 245 -3.74 -31.99 -6.18
CA PHE A 245 -2.49 -32.68 -6.52
C PHE A 245 -2.69 -33.71 -7.64
N GLY A 246 -1.87 -33.60 -8.70
CA GLY A 246 -2.08 -34.32 -9.96
C GLY A 246 -1.66 -35.79 -10.00
N ASN A 247 -1.26 -36.41 -8.89
CA ASN A 247 -0.91 -37.84 -8.78
C ASN A 247 -0.10 -38.38 -9.98
N ALA A 248 -0.62 -39.33 -10.76
CA ALA A 248 0.08 -39.92 -11.90
C ALA A 248 0.46 -38.89 -12.98
N ARG A 249 -0.35 -37.84 -13.15
CA ARG A 249 -0.02 -36.71 -14.05
C ARG A 249 1.19 -35.94 -13.52
N ALA A 250 1.23 -35.70 -12.21
CA ALA A 250 2.37 -35.04 -11.57
C ALA A 250 3.65 -35.88 -11.69
N LEU A 251 3.55 -37.21 -11.51
CA LEU A 251 4.66 -38.14 -11.75
C LEU A 251 5.16 -38.11 -13.20
N ARG A 252 4.25 -38.13 -14.19
CA ARG A 252 4.61 -38.03 -15.62
C ARG A 252 5.30 -36.72 -15.95
N ASN A 253 4.83 -35.61 -15.38
CA ASN A 253 5.46 -34.30 -15.55
C ASN A 253 6.86 -34.26 -14.91
N MET A 254 7.03 -34.84 -13.72
CA MET A 254 8.34 -34.99 -13.09
C MET A 254 9.28 -35.80 -13.98
N PHE A 255 8.82 -36.94 -14.49
CA PHE A 255 9.60 -37.80 -15.38
C PHE A 255 10.00 -37.09 -16.69
N ALA A 256 9.08 -36.33 -17.29
CA ALA A 256 9.38 -35.53 -18.47
C ALA A 256 10.49 -34.51 -18.21
N LYS A 257 10.47 -33.83 -17.05
CA LYS A 257 11.54 -32.89 -16.63
C LYS A 257 12.88 -33.60 -16.42
N ILE A 258 12.88 -34.81 -15.84
CA ILE A 258 14.10 -35.61 -15.69
C ILE A 258 14.70 -35.93 -17.08
N CYS A 259 13.86 -36.34 -18.04
CA CYS A 259 14.30 -36.59 -19.41
C CYS A 259 14.83 -35.32 -20.09
N GLU A 260 14.20 -34.17 -19.87
CA GLU A 260 14.66 -32.89 -20.43
C GLU A 260 16.05 -32.50 -19.91
N ARG A 261 16.28 -32.62 -18.60
CA ARG A 261 17.60 -32.37 -17.98
C ARG A 261 18.66 -33.31 -18.54
N GLN A 262 18.34 -34.60 -18.65
CA GLN A 262 19.23 -35.59 -19.24
C GLN A 262 19.59 -35.24 -20.68
N ALA A 263 18.61 -34.86 -21.50
CA ALA A 263 18.86 -34.43 -22.88
C ALA A 263 19.77 -33.20 -22.95
N GLN A 264 19.55 -32.19 -22.10
CA GLN A 264 20.40 -31.00 -22.03
C GLN A 264 21.84 -31.35 -21.61
N ARG A 265 22.00 -32.22 -20.60
CA ARG A 265 23.32 -32.69 -20.15
C ARG A 265 24.05 -33.45 -21.25
N VAL A 266 23.39 -34.39 -21.91
CA VAL A 266 23.94 -35.18 -23.02
C VAL A 266 24.35 -34.26 -24.17
N GLN A 267 23.51 -33.28 -24.52
CA GLN A 267 23.82 -32.31 -25.58
C GLN A 267 25.04 -31.44 -25.24
N LYS A 268 25.15 -30.96 -23.99
CA LYS A 268 26.33 -30.21 -23.52
C LYS A 268 27.59 -31.07 -23.60
N ALA A 269 27.55 -32.31 -23.11
CA ALA A 269 28.67 -33.23 -23.13
C ALA A 269 29.18 -33.52 -24.55
N ARG A 270 28.27 -33.66 -25.53
CA ARG A 270 28.61 -33.82 -26.95
C ARG A 270 29.27 -32.58 -27.53
N THR A 271 28.77 -31.40 -27.19
CA THR A 271 29.30 -30.12 -27.69
C THR A 271 30.71 -29.86 -27.15
N SER A 272 31.02 -30.32 -25.93
CA SER A 272 32.34 -30.20 -25.31
C SER A 272 33.31 -31.36 -25.60
N GLY A 273 32.93 -32.33 -26.44
CA GLY A 273 33.80 -33.47 -26.80
C GLY A 273 33.97 -34.54 -25.72
N THR A 274 33.11 -34.54 -24.70
CA THR A 274 33.10 -35.53 -23.61
C THR A 274 32.24 -36.74 -23.99
N PRO A 275 32.60 -37.97 -23.56
CA PRO A 275 31.75 -39.15 -23.78
C PRO A 275 30.36 -38.95 -23.15
N ALA A 276 29.31 -39.13 -23.93
CA ALA A 276 27.93 -38.98 -23.48
C ALA A 276 27.18 -40.31 -23.62
N ASP A 277 26.56 -40.78 -22.53
CA ASP A 277 25.69 -41.96 -22.53
C ASP A 277 24.21 -41.53 -22.59
N ASP A 278 23.56 -41.88 -23.69
CA ASP A 278 22.14 -41.59 -23.97
C ASP A 278 21.19 -42.41 -23.09
N PHE A 279 21.67 -43.52 -22.52
CA PHE A 279 20.89 -44.43 -21.68
C PHE A 279 21.30 -44.36 -20.21
N PHE A 280 21.87 -43.24 -19.77
CA PHE A 280 22.19 -43.00 -18.37
C PHE A 280 21.47 -41.77 -17.81
N MET A 281 20.76 -41.95 -16.68
CA MET A 281 20.22 -40.87 -15.85
C MET A 281 21.09 -40.67 -14.62
N SER A 282 21.73 -39.50 -14.54
CA SER A 282 22.57 -39.08 -13.42
C SER A 282 21.73 -38.54 -12.25
N LYS A 283 22.37 -38.36 -11.09
CA LYS A 283 21.76 -37.69 -9.93
C LYS A 283 21.22 -36.30 -10.30
N GLU A 284 21.96 -35.51 -11.08
CA GLU A 284 21.55 -34.14 -11.45
C GLU A 284 20.30 -34.14 -12.35
N ASP A 285 20.11 -35.20 -13.15
CA ASP A 285 18.89 -35.36 -13.95
C ASP A 285 17.68 -35.66 -13.04
N LEU A 286 17.86 -36.54 -12.05
CA LEU A 286 16.81 -37.02 -11.14
C LEU A 286 16.36 -35.95 -10.15
N ILE A 287 17.29 -35.38 -9.38
CA ILE A 287 16.99 -34.44 -8.28
C ILE A 287 17.18 -32.98 -8.67
N GLY A 288 17.80 -32.70 -9.82
CA GLY A 288 18.14 -31.35 -10.27
C GLY A 288 19.62 -31.02 -10.08
N PRO A 289 20.09 -29.91 -10.69
CA PRO A 289 21.47 -29.49 -10.57
C PRO A 289 21.83 -29.19 -9.12
N ASP A 290 23.11 -29.39 -8.78
CA ASP A 290 23.63 -28.98 -7.49
C ASP A 290 23.40 -27.46 -7.32
N PRO A 291 22.68 -27.01 -6.28
CA PRO A 291 22.39 -25.60 -6.09
C PRO A 291 23.66 -24.76 -6.14
N SER A 292 24.76 -25.22 -5.54
CA SER A 292 26.05 -24.50 -5.50
C SER A 292 26.58 -24.11 -6.88
N LYS A 293 26.21 -24.86 -7.93
CA LYS A 293 26.60 -24.61 -9.32
C LYS A 293 25.57 -23.81 -10.12
N ALA A 294 24.27 -23.95 -9.80
CA ALA A 294 23.19 -23.27 -10.51
C ALA A 294 22.93 -21.83 -10.00
N LEU A 295 23.31 -21.55 -8.75
CA LEU A 295 23.04 -20.32 -8.02
C LEU A 295 23.75 -19.05 -8.54
N PRO A 296 25.03 -19.08 -8.96
CA PRO A 296 25.74 -17.89 -9.43
C PRO A 296 25.23 -17.33 -10.77
N ASP A 297 24.58 -18.16 -11.58
CA ASP A 297 24.13 -17.82 -12.94
C ASP A 297 22.72 -17.20 -12.99
N SER A 298 22.09 -16.95 -11.84
CA SER A 298 20.76 -16.33 -11.76
C SER A 298 20.80 -14.90 -12.33
N ALA A 299 20.11 -14.69 -13.47
CA ALA A 299 19.98 -13.38 -14.09
C ALA A 299 19.21 -12.39 -13.19
N ALA A 300 18.20 -12.90 -12.44
CA ALA A 300 17.44 -12.09 -11.50
C ALA A 300 18.29 -11.66 -10.29
N TRP A 301 19.15 -12.54 -9.78
CA TRP A 301 20.11 -12.23 -8.73
C TRP A 301 21.17 -11.22 -9.19
N ALA A 302 21.75 -11.43 -10.37
CA ALA A 302 22.71 -10.49 -10.96
C ALA A 302 22.08 -9.10 -11.10
N LYS A 303 20.83 -9.02 -11.56
CA LYS A 303 20.09 -7.76 -11.64
C LYS A 303 19.85 -7.13 -10.26
N LEU A 304 19.50 -7.91 -9.23
CA LEU A 304 19.34 -7.42 -7.86
C LEU A 304 20.67 -6.86 -7.31
N GLN A 305 21.81 -7.46 -7.65
CA GLN A 305 23.14 -6.96 -7.26
C GLN A 305 23.46 -5.59 -7.88
N THR A 306 22.99 -5.31 -9.10
CA THR A 306 23.18 -3.99 -9.74
C THR A 306 22.36 -2.87 -9.10
N LEU A 307 21.32 -3.19 -8.33
CA LEU A 307 20.52 -2.16 -7.66
C LEU A 307 21.33 -1.49 -6.56
N ILE A 308 21.22 -0.17 -6.50
CA ILE A 308 21.93 0.71 -5.58
C ILE A 308 21.40 0.48 -4.15
N GLY A 309 22.30 0.31 -3.18
CA GLY A 309 21.94 0.05 -1.78
C GLY A 309 21.41 -1.37 -1.55
N LEU A 310 20.39 -1.50 -0.69
CA LEU A 310 19.67 -2.75 -0.39
C LEU A 310 20.53 -3.88 0.20
N GLU A 311 21.58 -3.56 0.97
CA GLU A 311 22.50 -4.59 1.48
C GLU A 311 21.80 -5.59 2.41
N SER A 312 20.88 -5.13 3.25
CA SER A 312 20.04 -5.99 4.10
C SER A 312 19.25 -7.03 3.30
N VAL A 313 18.66 -6.60 2.17
CA VAL A 313 17.90 -7.45 1.26
C VAL A 313 18.82 -8.45 0.57
N LYS A 314 19.98 -7.98 0.08
CA LYS A 314 20.97 -8.82 -0.60
C LYS A 314 21.47 -9.91 0.35
N GLU A 315 21.79 -9.57 1.59
CA GLU A 315 22.24 -10.52 2.61
C GLU A 315 21.15 -11.56 2.95
N SER A 316 19.90 -11.13 3.08
CA SER A 316 18.80 -12.07 3.31
C SER A 316 18.53 -12.99 2.11
N VAL A 317 18.79 -12.56 0.88
CA VAL A 317 18.68 -13.46 -0.29
C VAL A 317 19.87 -14.43 -0.31
N ARG A 318 21.08 -13.99 0.06
CA ARG A 318 22.25 -14.88 0.22
C ARG A 318 21.99 -15.99 1.24
N SER A 319 21.28 -15.70 2.33
CA SER A 319 20.96 -16.74 3.33
C SER A 319 20.01 -17.83 2.78
N PHE A 320 19.14 -17.50 1.81
CA PHE A 320 18.35 -18.53 1.11
C PHE A 320 19.22 -19.44 0.25
N PHE A 321 20.27 -18.91 -0.36
CA PHE A 321 21.23 -19.74 -1.11
C PHE A 321 21.92 -20.75 -0.20
N VAL A 322 22.41 -20.29 0.96
CA VAL A 322 23.02 -21.17 1.98
C VAL A 322 22.03 -22.22 2.46
N LEU A 323 20.77 -21.84 2.66
CA LEU A 323 19.74 -22.78 3.08
C LEU A 323 19.47 -23.86 2.02
N ILE A 324 19.38 -23.51 0.75
CA ILE A 324 19.11 -24.47 -0.33
C ILE A 324 20.26 -25.45 -0.46
N GLU A 325 21.50 -24.96 -0.42
CA GLU A 325 22.69 -25.81 -0.40
C GLU A 325 22.68 -26.76 0.80
N THR A 326 22.38 -26.22 1.99
CA THR A 326 22.28 -27.03 3.21
C THR A 326 21.16 -28.08 3.08
N ASN A 327 20.00 -27.72 2.54
CA ASN A 327 18.87 -28.62 2.34
C ASN A 327 19.20 -29.72 1.33
N TYR A 328 19.89 -29.39 0.24
CA TYR A 328 20.35 -30.37 -0.73
C TYR A 328 21.29 -31.40 -0.08
N GLN A 329 22.26 -30.97 0.73
CA GLN A 329 23.14 -31.88 1.46
C GLN A 329 22.39 -32.72 2.50
N ARG A 330 21.42 -32.12 3.22
CA ARG A 330 20.57 -32.84 4.17
C ARG A 330 19.75 -33.94 3.48
N GLU A 331 19.16 -33.64 2.32
CA GLU A 331 18.40 -34.61 1.55
C GLU A 331 19.28 -35.74 1.02
N LEU A 332 20.50 -35.44 0.55
CA LEU A 332 21.49 -36.46 0.18
C LEU A 332 21.90 -37.35 1.37
N ALA A 333 21.90 -36.81 2.59
CA ALA A 333 22.10 -37.55 3.83
C ALA A 333 20.83 -38.29 4.33
N GLY A 334 19.68 -38.15 3.65
CA GLY A 334 18.42 -38.74 4.05
C GLY A 334 17.69 -38.02 5.19
N LEU A 335 18.15 -36.82 5.56
CA LEU A 335 17.52 -35.96 6.56
C LEU A 335 16.42 -35.11 5.94
N GLU A 336 15.44 -34.67 6.74
CA GLU A 336 14.47 -33.69 6.29
C GLU A 336 15.13 -32.32 6.08
N PRO A 337 14.79 -31.57 5.01
CA PRO A 337 15.27 -30.22 4.82
C PRO A 337 14.77 -29.31 5.94
N MET A 338 15.55 -28.29 6.24
CA MET A 338 15.13 -27.22 7.12
C MET A 338 14.08 -26.37 6.39
N ALA A 339 12.93 -26.23 7.05
CA ALA A 339 11.83 -25.44 6.54
C ALA A 339 11.92 -24.00 7.01
N ILE A 340 11.66 -23.07 6.08
CA ILE A 340 11.53 -21.65 6.39
C ILE A 340 10.24 -21.11 5.75
N SER A 341 9.67 -20.07 6.36
CA SER A 341 8.61 -19.30 5.74
C SER A 341 9.19 -18.42 4.63
N LEU A 342 8.60 -18.49 3.44
CA LEU A 342 8.89 -17.59 2.31
C LEU A 342 8.20 -16.23 2.45
N ASN A 343 7.20 -16.13 3.34
CA ASN A 343 6.46 -14.89 3.53
C ASN A 343 7.33 -13.83 4.20
N ARG A 344 7.24 -12.59 3.71
CA ARG A 344 8.08 -11.48 4.17
C ARG A 344 7.31 -10.17 4.21
N VAL A 345 7.80 -9.25 5.03
CA VAL A 345 7.31 -7.87 5.12
C VAL A 345 8.38 -6.94 4.56
N PHE A 346 8.00 -6.02 3.69
CA PHE A 346 8.90 -5.03 3.09
C PHE A 346 8.55 -3.66 3.68
N LEU A 347 9.48 -3.08 4.43
CA LEU A 347 9.31 -1.82 5.15
C LEU A 347 10.18 -0.74 4.55
N GLY A 348 9.60 0.42 4.23
CA GLY A 348 10.40 1.59 3.85
C GLY A 348 9.60 2.68 3.16
N SER A 349 10.23 3.84 2.96
CA SER A 349 9.61 5.02 2.35
C SER A 349 9.22 4.81 0.88
N PRO A 350 8.38 5.68 0.28
CA PRO A 350 8.07 5.61 -1.14
C PRO A 350 9.33 5.71 -2.00
N GLY A 351 9.34 5.05 -3.16
CA GLY A 351 10.44 5.16 -4.13
C GLY A 351 11.78 4.53 -3.73
N THR A 352 11.81 3.69 -2.68
CA THR A 352 12.99 2.87 -2.32
C THR A 352 13.13 1.59 -3.15
N GLY A 353 12.16 1.30 -4.04
CA GLY A 353 12.22 0.16 -4.98
C GLY A 353 11.57 -1.13 -4.49
N LYS A 354 10.73 -1.09 -3.43
CA LYS A 354 10.02 -2.26 -2.87
C LYS A 354 9.36 -3.15 -3.93
N THR A 355 8.54 -2.58 -4.81
CA THR A 355 7.83 -3.33 -5.87
C THR A 355 8.78 -3.92 -6.91
N THR A 356 9.83 -3.19 -7.27
CA THR A 356 10.88 -3.67 -8.19
C THR A 356 11.63 -4.87 -7.59
N VAL A 357 11.98 -4.80 -6.30
CA VAL A 357 12.63 -5.90 -5.59
C VAL A 357 11.68 -7.07 -5.44
N ALA A 358 10.39 -6.87 -5.17
CA ALA A 358 9.41 -7.95 -5.10
C ALA A 358 9.33 -8.76 -6.41
N GLN A 359 9.38 -8.08 -7.56
CA GLN A 359 9.44 -8.73 -8.87
C GLN A 359 10.70 -9.58 -9.07
N LEU A 360 11.86 -9.07 -8.66
CA LEU A 360 13.12 -9.83 -8.72
C LEU A 360 13.12 -10.99 -7.74
N TYR A 361 12.59 -10.77 -6.54
CA TYR A 361 12.50 -11.76 -5.48
C TYR A 361 11.68 -12.98 -5.92
N GLY A 362 10.53 -12.78 -6.55
CA GLY A 362 9.72 -13.89 -7.09
C GLY A 362 10.45 -14.70 -8.16
N LYS A 363 11.16 -14.03 -9.07
CA LYS A 363 11.99 -14.71 -10.08
C LYS A 363 13.12 -15.51 -9.44
N ILE A 364 13.80 -14.93 -8.45
CA ILE A 364 14.84 -15.62 -7.68
C ILE A 364 14.24 -16.86 -7.02
N LEU A 365 13.14 -16.75 -6.27
CA LEU A 365 12.51 -17.90 -5.60
C LEU A 365 12.14 -19.03 -6.57
N ALA A 366 11.70 -18.71 -7.79
CA ALA A 366 11.39 -19.72 -8.80
C ALA A 366 12.64 -20.35 -9.45
N GLU A 367 13.67 -19.54 -9.73
CA GLU A 367 14.97 -20.04 -10.20
C GLU A 367 15.63 -20.95 -9.15
N LEU A 368 15.40 -20.65 -7.87
CA LEU A 368 15.81 -21.45 -6.72
C LEU A 368 14.98 -22.73 -6.49
N GLY A 369 13.88 -22.91 -7.25
CA GLY A 369 12.98 -24.05 -7.10
C GLY A 369 12.13 -24.02 -5.81
N LEU A 370 12.10 -22.89 -5.09
CA LEU A 370 11.25 -22.68 -3.92
C LEU A 370 9.80 -22.37 -4.30
N LEU A 371 9.58 -21.84 -5.50
CA LEU A 371 8.26 -21.62 -6.11
C LEU A 371 8.18 -22.28 -7.50
N SER A 372 7.00 -22.76 -7.88
CA SER A 372 6.79 -23.33 -9.21
C SER A 372 6.68 -22.29 -10.32
N ASN A 373 6.32 -21.04 -9.99
CA ASN A 373 6.20 -19.92 -10.92
C ASN A 373 6.71 -18.59 -10.31
N GLY A 374 7.70 -17.95 -10.92
CA GLY A 374 8.26 -16.69 -10.40
C GLY A 374 7.42 -15.44 -10.65
N GLU A 375 6.22 -15.59 -11.22
CA GLU A 375 5.32 -14.48 -11.53
C GLU A 375 4.83 -13.77 -10.25
N VAL A 376 4.73 -12.44 -10.34
CA VAL A 376 4.32 -11.59 -9.23
C VAL A 376 2.96 -10.98 -9.51
N VAL A 377 2.00 -11.26 -8.63
CA VAL A 377 0.65 -10.70 -8.65
C VAL A 377 0.60 -9.56 -7.63
N VAL A 378 0.48 -8.33 -8.11
CA VAL A 378 0.35 -7.15 -7.26
C VAL A 378 -1.14 -6.87 -7.03
N LYS A 379 -1.51 -6.68 -5.77
CA LYS A 379 -2.85 -6.33 -5.33
C LYS A 379 -2.81 -5.17 -4.35
N ASN A 380 -3.85 -4.35 -4.41
CA ASN A 380 -4.08 -3.28 -3.46
C ASN A 380 -5.17 -3.69 -2.46
N PRO A 381 -5.25 -3.06 -1.29
CA PRO A 381 -6.24 -3.33 -0.25
C PRO A 381 -7.69 -3.27 -0.78
N THR A 382 -7.96 -2.42 -1.75
CA THR A 382 -9.26 -2.30 -2.44
C THR A 382 -9.67 -3.55 -3.20
N ASP A 383 -8.71 -4.36 -3.69
CA ASP A 383 -8.99 -5.59 -4.42
C ASP A 383 -9.55 -6.69 -3.50
N PHE A 384 -9.28 -6.59 -2.20
CA PHE A 384 -9.72 -7.56 -1.20
C PHE A 384 -11.07 -7.16 -0.57
N ILE A 385 -11.38 -5.86 -0.51
CA ILE A 385 -12.57 -5.35 0.20
C ILE A 385 -13.78 -5.42 -0.73
N GLY A 386 -14.79 -6.21 -0.37
CA GLY A 386 -16.05 -6.30 -1.08
C GLY A 386 -17.13 -5.35 -0.54
N GLU A 387 -18.15 -5.08 -1.35
CA GLU A 387 -19.29 -4.22 -1.00
C GLU A 387 -20.28 -4.87 0.00
N TYR A 388 -20.28 -6.20 0.09
CA TYR A 388 -21.24 -7.00 0.87
C TYR A 388 -20.54 -7.95 1.85
N LEU A 389 -21.24 -8.32 2.94
CA LEU A 389 -20.72 -9.20 3.98
C LEU A 389 -20.37 -10.59 3.40
N GLY A 390 -19.17 -11.09 3.69
CA GLY A 390 -18.63 -12.35 3.13
C GLY A 390 -17.99 -12.22 1.75
N GLN A 391 -18.22 -11.12 1.01
CA GLN A 391 -17.58 -10.92 -0.30
C GLN A 391 -16.06 -10.72 -0.16
N SER A 392 -15.61 -10.00 0.87
CA SER A 392 -14.17 -9.81 1.14
C SER A 392 -13.43 -11.12 1.41
N GLU A 393 -14.09 -12.07 2.09
CA GLU A 393 -13.52 -13.39 2.35
C GLU A 393 -13.41 -14.21 1.06
N LYS A 394 -14.47 -14.17 0.22
CA LYS A 394 -14.48 -14.82 -1.09
C LYS A 394 -13.40 -14.25 -2.02
N ASN A 395 -13.27 -12.92 -2.09
CA ASN A 395 -12.24 -12.24 -2.90
C ASN A 395 -10.84 -12.64 -2.43
N THR A 396 -10.59 -12.60 -1.11
CA THR A 396 -9.32 -13.03 -0.52
C THR A 396 -8.97 -14.47 -0.89
N LYS A 397 -9.91 -15.43 -0.73
CA LYS A 397 -9.69 -16.83 -1.12
C LYS A 397 -9.40 -16.99 -2.60
N THR A 398 -10.12 -16.26 -3.46
CA THR A 398 -9.93 -16.31 -4.92
C THR A 398 -8.54 -15.80 -5.30
N ILE A 399 -8.10 -14.68 -4.72
CA ILE A 399 -6.76 -14.12 -4.93
C ILE A 399 -5.71 -15.13 -4.45
N LEU A 400 -5.86 -15.66 -3.23
CA LEU A 400 -4.94 -16.62 -2.62
C LEU A 400 -4.82 -17.93 -3.41
N ASN A 401 -5.89 -18.41 -4.02
CA ASN A 401 -5.86 -19.60 -4.89
C ASN A 401 -5.18 -19.30 -6.23
N SER A 402 -5.39 -18.10 -6.79
CA SER A 402 -4.74 -17.69 -8.05
C SER A 402 -3.23 -17.46 -7.95
N THR A 403 -2.71 -17.36 -6.72
CA THR A 403 -1.30 -17.10 -6.42
C THR A 403 -0.53 -18.36 -6.03
N ILE A 404 -1.15 -19.54 -6.12
CA ILE A 404 -0.41 -20.81 -6.01
C ILE A 404 0.62 -20.87 -7.14
N GLY A 405 1.83 -21.22 -6.76
CA GLY A 405 3.04 -21.16 -7.54
C GLY A 405 3.72 -19.80 -7.58
N LYS A 406 3.02 -18.70 -7.23
CA LYS A 406 3.41 -17.31 -7.52
C LYS A 406 3.76 -16.51 -6.26
N VAL A 407 4.16 -15.25 -6.46
CA VAL A 407 4.29 -14.26 -5.37
C VAL A 407 3.09 -13.33 -5.36
N LEU A 408 2.40 -13.22 -4.22
CA LEU A 408 1.38 -12.21 -3.96
C LEU A 408 2.01 -11.00 -3.26
N VAL A 409 1.97 -9.84 -3.90
CA VAL A 409 2.36 -8.56 -3.31
C VAL A 409 1.11 -7.80 -2.91
N ILE A 410 1.01 -7.44 -1.64
CA ILE A 410 -0.01 -6.51 -1.13
C ILE A 410 0.68 -5.18 -0.87
N ASP A 411 0.47 -4.23 -1.77
CA ASP A 411 1.02 -2.88 -1.59
C ASP A 411 0.18 -2.08 -0.59
N ASP A 412 0.83 -1.19 0.16
CA ASP A 412 0.20 -0.44 1.26
C ASP A 412 -0.68 -1.30 2.20
N ALA A 413 -0.16 -2.47 2.61
CA ALA A 413 -0.89 -3.47 3.37
C ALA A 413 -1.49 -2.92 4.68
N TYR A 414 -0.88 -1.89 5.28
CA TYR A 414 -1.39 -1.21 6.47
C TYR A 414 -2.78 -0.58 6.28
N LEU A 415 -3.25 -0.33 5.05
CA LEU A 415 -4.61 0.18 4.79
C LEU A 415 -5.71 -0.89 4.94
N LEU A 416 -5.33 -2.18 4.96
CA LEU A 416 -6.18 -3.27 5.44
C LEU A 416 -6.45 -3.16 6.95
N PHE A 417 -5.79 -2.23 7.63
CA PHE A 417 -6.07 -1.81 8.98
C PHE A 417 -6.54 -0.35 9.00
N GLY A 418 -7.55 -0.06 9.82
CA GLY A 418 -8.08 1.30 9.95
C GLY A 418 -8.88 1.47 11.24
N LYS A 419 -8.47 2.42 12.07
CA LYS A 419 -9.25 2.89 13.22
C LYS A 419 -10.34 3.83 12.71
N SER A 420 -11.50 3.29 12.33
CA SER A 420 -12.69 4.12 12.21
C SER A 420 -13.22 4.40 13.61
N THR A 421 -13.67 5.64 13.86
CA THR A 421 -14.16 6.15 15.16
C THR A 421 -15.03 5.13 15.89
N GLY A 422 -14.43 4.41 16.86
CA GLY A 422 -15.12 3.52 17.79
C GLY A 422 -15.55 2.12 17.29
N LYS A 423 -15.38 1.76 16.01
CA LYS A 423 -15.72 0.41 15.49
C LYS A 423 -14.67 -0.08 14.50
N ARG A 424 -14.10 -1.27 14.74
CA ARG A 424 -13.24 -1.95 13.75
C ARG A 424 -14.05 -2.18 12.48
N ASP A 425 -13.47 -1.85 11.34
CA ASP A 425 -14.11 -2.06 10.05
C ASP A 425 -14.16 -3.57 9.77
N SER A 426 -15.34 -4.17 9.94
CA SER A 426 -15.51 -5.64 9.94
C SER A 426 -15.07 -6.25 8.61
N PHE A 427 -15.25 -5.53 7.51
CA PHE A 427 -14.85 -5.96 6.16
C PHE A 427 -13.33 -6.04 5.98
N LYS A 428 -12.58 -5.16 6.64
CA LYS A 428 -11.11 -5.14 6.55
C LYS A 428 -10.49 -6.20 7.47
N THR A 429 -11.06 -6.37 8.66
CA THR A 429 -10.61 -7.38 9.62
C THR A 429 -10.85 -8.80 9.08
N SER A 430 -11.98 -9.04 8.40
CA SER A 430 -12.28 -10.34 7.78
C SER A 430 -11.27 -10.75 6.69
N VAL A 431 -10.70 -9.78 5.96
CA VAL A 431 -9.62 -10.06 4.99
C VAL A 431 -8.42 -10.65 5.70
N ILE A 432 -7.97 -10.02 6.78
CA ILE A 432 -6.79 -10.46 7.52
C ILE A 432 -7.05 -11.82 8.19
N ASP A 433 -8.21 -12.02 8.79
CA ASP A 433 -8.56 -13.30 9.40
C ASP A 433 -8.61 -14.42 8.36
N THR A 434 -9.17 -14.14 7.17
CA THR A 434 -9.14 -15.08 6.04
C THR A 434 -7.72 -15.37 5.58
N MET A 435 -6.86 -14.34 5.48
CA MET A 435 -5.45 -14.54 5.14
C MET A 435 -4.73 -15.40 6.17
N VAL A 436 -4.94 -15.19 7.47
CA VAL A 436 -4.31 -15.99 8.54
C VAL A 436 -4.80 -17.44 8.51
N ALA A 437 -6.08 -17.67 8.16
CA ALA A 437 -6.66 -19.00 8.04
C ALA A 437 -6.17 -19.77 6.80
N GLU A 438 -6.02 -19.08 5.67
CA GLU A 438 -5.69 -19.69 4.37
C GLU A 438 -4.18 -19.70 4.06
N ILE A 439 -3.41 -18.77 4.66
CA ILE A 439 -1.95 -18.76 4.59
C ILE A 439 -1.45 -19.70 5.67
N GLN A 440 -1.15 -20.91 5.25
CA GLN A 440 -0.53 -21.91 6.09
C GLN A 440 0.98 -21.73 5.96
N SER A 441 1.66 -21.20 6.98
CA SER A 441 3.14 -21.18 7.04
C SER A 441 3.72 -22.58 7.28
N ILE A 442 3.24 -23.55 6.51
CA ILE A 442 3.66 -24.95 6.53
C ILE A 442 4.82 -25.11 5.55
N PRO A 443 5.82 -25.93 5.89
CA PRO A 443 6.92 -26.26 5.00
C PRO A 443 6.47 -26.70 3.60
N GLY A 444 7.04 -26.10 2.55
CA GLY A 444 6.77 -26.51 1.16
C GLY A 444 5.51 -25.89 0.53
N GLU A 445 4.94 -24.85 1.17
CA GLU A 445 3.92 -24.02 0.55
C GLU A 445 4.45 -23.43 -0.77
N ASP A 446 3.80 -23.77 -1.89
CA ASP A 446 4.16 -23.27 -3.22
C ASP A 446 3.55 -21.87 -3.41
N ARG A 447 3.83 -20.93 -2.51
CA ARG A 447 3.32 -19.56 -2.53
C ARG A 447 4.18 -18.67 -1.63
N CYS A 448 4.39 -17.43 -2.06
CA CYS A 448 5.03 -16.41 -1.23
C CYS A 448 4.11 -15.18 -1.15
N VAL A 449 3.85 -14.69 0.05
CA VAL A 449 3.10 -13.45 0.28
C VAL A 449 4.05 -12.38 0.82
N LEU A 450 4.03 -11.22 0.17
CA LEU A 450 4.80 -10.04 0.53
C LEU A 450 3.86 -8.91 0.95
N LEU A 451 4.03 -8.42 2.19
CA LEU A 451 3.31 -7.26 2.69
C LEU A 451 4.20 -6.03 2.60
N LEU A 452 3.82 -5.04 1.80
CA LEU A 452 4.59 -3.80 1.62
C LEU A 452 3.93 -2.66 2.42
N GLY A 453 4.75 -1.81 3.04
CA GLY A 453 4.23 -0.62 3.71
C GLY A 453 5.31 0.24 4.36
N TYR A 454 4.85 1.30 5.01
CA TYR A 454 5.71 2.17 5.82
C TYR A 454 5.95 1.54 7.19
N LYS A 455 7.17 1.68 7.71
CA LYS A 455 7.59 1.06 8.98
C LYS A 455 6.63 1.33 10.12
N GLU A 456 6.37 2.61 10.42
CA GLU A 456 5.51 3.03 11.54
C GLU A 456 4.07 2.48 11.41
N HIS A 457 3.48 2.57 10.21
CA HIS A 457 2.11 2.11 9.96
C HIS A 457 1.97 0.59 9.98
N MET A 458 2.99 -0.13 9.50
CA MET A 458 3.02 -1.59 9.56
C MET A 458 3.20 -2.08 11.00
N GLU A 459 4.10 -1.46 11.77
CA GLU A 459 4.25 -1.76 13.21
C GLU A 459 2.93 -1.54 13.96
N GLU A 460 2.22 -0.45 13.70
CA GLU A 460 0.88 -0.21 14.27
C GLU A 460 -0.11 -1.30 13.85
N MET A 461 -0.14 -1.69 12.56
CA MET A 461 -1.01 -2.77 12.10
C MET A 461 -0.71 -4.08 12.83
N PHE A 462 0.55 -4.51 12.90
CA PHE A 462 0.94 -5.78 13.51
C PHE A 462 0.65 -5.85 15.01
N GLN A 463 0.73 -4.72 15.72
CA GLN A 463 0.40 -4.66 17.16
C GLN A 463 -1.11 -4.73 17.44
N ASN A 464 -1.95 -4.28 16.50
CA ASN A 464 -3.38 -4.09 16.74
C ASN A 464 -4.29 -5.11 16.04
N VAL A 465 -3.74 -5.92 15.14
CA VAL A 465 -4.44 -6.94 14.34
C VAL A 465 -4.32 -8.32 15.00
N ASN A 466 -5.02 -9.33 14.44
CA ASN A 466 -4.94 -10.73 14.84
C ASN A 466 -3.48 -11.19 15.06
N PRO A 467 -3.13 -11.71 16.26
CA PRO A 467 -1.78 -12.20 16.57
C PRO A 467 -1.27 -13.28 15.60
N GLY A 468 -2.18 -14.02 14.96
CA GLY A 468 -1.83 -15.00 13.93
C GLY A 468 -1.09 -14.40 12.74
N LEU A 469 -1.31 -13.12 12.42
CA LEU A 469 -0.58 -12.43 11.34
C LEU A 469 0.92 -12.34 11.65
N ALA A 470 1.30 -12.01 12.90
CA ALA A 470 2.69 -11.94 13.33
C ALA A 470 3.39 -13.30 13.27
N HIS A 471 2.67 -14.39 13.55
CA HIS A 471 3.21 -15.75 13.42
C HIS A 471 3.44 -16.18 11.97
N ARG A 472 2.64 -15.68 11.01
CA ARG A 472 2.80 -15.96 9.58
C ARG A 472 3.83 -15.05 8.90
N PHE A 473 3.96 -13.83 9.43
CA PHE A 473 4.86 -12.78 8.95
C PHE A 473 5.69 -12.24 10.12
N ALA A 474 6.86 -12.84 10.33
CA ALA A 474 7.83 -12.37 11.32
C ALA A 474 8.33 -10.97 10.94
N ILE A 475 7.84 -9.93 11.63
CA ILE A 475 8.22 -8.54 11.38
C ILE A 475 9.70 -8.30 11.70
N GLU A 476 10.27 -9.08 12.61
CA GLU A 476 11.71 -9.09 12.92
C GLU A 476 12.58 -9.51 11.72
N ASN A 477 12.02 -10.27 10.78
CA ASN A 477 12.68 -10.70 9.54
C ASN A 477 12.28 -9.83 8.34
N ALA A 478 11.69 -8.65 8.58
CA ALA A 478 11.29 -7.74 7.52
C ALA A 478 12.47 -7.19 6.74
N PHE A 479 12.27 -6.99 5.44
CA PHE A 479 13.23 -6.31 4.58
C PHE A 479 13.09 -4.81 4.78
N ILE A 480 14.12 -4.20 5.36
CA ILE A 480 14.18 -2.75 5.60
C ILE A 480 14.82 -2.09 4.39
N PHE A 481 14.02 -1.29 3.70
CA PHE A 481 14.39 -0.44 2.58
C PHE A 481 14.70 0.95 3.12
N GLU A 482 15.98 1.18 3.39
CA GLU A 482 16.50 2.46 3.86
C GLU A 482 16.36 3.56 2.79
N ASP A 483 16.24 4.80 3.25
CA ASP A 483 16.27 5.96 2.36
C ASP A 483 17.65 6.11 1.71
N PHE A 484 17.67 6.49 0.44
CA PHE A 484 18.94 6.66 -0.27
C PHE A 484 19.79 7.77 0.35
N THR A 485 21.08 7.50 0.45
CA THR A 485 22.08 8.52 0.77
C THR A 485 22.24 9.49 -0.40
N GLU A 486 22.77 10.68 -0.15
CA GLU A 486 22.99 11.68 -1.21
C GLU A 486 23.86 11.12 -2.37
N PRO A 487 24.95 10.38 -2.13
CA PRO A 487 25.68 9.70 -3.20
C PRO A 487 24.82 8.69 -3.98
N GLN A 488 23.98 7.92 -3.29
CA GLN A 488 23.09 6.95 -3.93
C GLN A 488 22.01 7.62 -4.78
N LEU A 489 21.43 8.74 -4.33
CA LEU A 489 20.49 9.54 -5.12
C LEU A 489 21.13 10.06 -6.42
N MET A 490 22.40 10.47 -6.36
CA MET A 490 23.14 10.88 -7.56
C MET A 490 23.42 9.72 -8.51
N GLN A 491 23.73 8.53 -7.99
CA GLN A 491 23.83 7.31 -8.81
C GLN A 491 22.48 6.97 -9.48
N VAL A 492 21.36 7.13 -8.77
CA VAL A 492 20.02 6.96 -9.33
C VAL A 492 19.76 7.99 -10.44
N LEU A 493 20.13 9.26 -10.23
CA LEU A 493 20.01 10.32 -11.24
C LEU A 493 20.80 9.96 -12.50
N ASP A 494 22.06 9.55 -12.35
CA ASP A 494 22.93 9.17 -13.47
C ASP A 494 22.39 7.96 -14.24
N LEU A 495 21.89 6.95 -13.52
CA LEU A 495 21.29 5.76 -14.12
C LEU A 495 20.03 6.13 -14.92
N LYS A 496 19.18 7.02 -14.38
CA LYS A 496 17.96 7.49 -15.08
C LYS A 496 18.26 8.35 -16.29
N LEU A 497 19.27 9.22 -16.20
CA LEU A 497 19.75 10.00 -17.35
C LEU A 497 20.22 9.06 -18.47
N LYS A 498 21.06 8.07 -18.14
CA LYS A 498 21.58 7.08 -19.10
C LYS A 498 20.48 6.24 -19.74
N ASN A 499 19.50 5.77 -18.96
CA ASN A 499 18.41 4.92 -19.47
C ASN A 499 17.44 5.67 -20.40
N GLN A 500 17.45 7.00 -20.39
CA GLN A 500 16.58 7.85 -21.21
C GLN A 500 17.36 8.60 -22.30
N ASP A 501 18.64 8.23 -22.53
CA ASP A 501 19.56 8.91 -23.46
C ASP A 501 19.70 10.42 -23.21
N LEU A 502 19.62 10.82 -21.94
CA LEU A 502 19.76 12.21 -21.49
C LEU A 502 21.14 12.45 -20.87
N SER A 503 21.63 13.69 -20.95
CA SER A 503 22.88 14.10 -20.32
C SER A 503 22.70 15.38 -19.50
N ALA A 504 23.57 15.59 -18.51
CA ALA A 504 23.59 16.79 -17.68
C ALA A 504 25.04 17.24 -17.47
N THR A 505 25.30 18.54 -17.50
CA THR A 505 26.63 19.08 -17.18
C THR A 505 26.99 18.82 -15.72
N ASN A 506 28.30 18.85 -15.39
CA ASN A 506 28.74 18.64 -14.01
C ASN A 506 28.11 19.68 -13.06
N ASP A 507 28.05 20.94 -13.47
CA ASP A 507 27.40 22.01 -12.70
C ASP A 507 25.90 21.74 -12.49
N ALA A 508 25.21 21.21 -13.50
CA ALA A 508 23.80 20.84 -13.38
C ALA A 508 23.60 19.71 -12.36
N LYS A 509 24.50 18.73 -12.33
CA LYS A 509 24.50 17.65 -11.33
C LYS A 509 24.78 18.17 -9.92
N HIS A 510 25.65 19.17 -9.76
CA HIS A 510 25.85 19.85 -8.48
C HIS A 510 24.56 20.51 -7.98
N VAL A 511 23.86 21.25 -8.85
CA VAL A 511 22.59 21.88 -8.50
C VAL A 511 21.50 20.85 -8.18
N ALA A 512 21.42 19.76 -8.94
CA ALA A 512 20.50 18.66 -8.67
C ALA A 512 20.76 18.03 -7.30
N ARG A 513 22.03 17.85 -6.92
CA ARG A 513 22.43 17.34 -5.60
C ARG A 513 21.97 18.24 -4.47
N ASP A 514 22.25 19.54 -4.57
CA ASP A 514 21.84 20.54 -3.57
C ASP A 514 20.29 20.60 -3.44
N LEU A 515 19.56 20.42 -4.54
CA LEU A 515 18.10 20.31 -4.52
C LEU A 515 17.62 19.06 -3.78
N LEU A 516 18.17 17.89 -4.13
CA LEU A 516 17.79 16.62 -3.51
C LEU A 516 18.13 16.59 -2.01
N SER A 517 19.27 17.14 -1.61
CA SER A 517 19.70 17.26 -0.21
C SER A 517 18.70 18.12 0.60
N ARG A 518 18.20 19.22 0.01
CA ARG A 518 17.13 20.04 0.61
C ARG A 518 15.80 19.31 0.71
N MET A 519 15.42 18.59 -0.34
CA MET A 519 14.15 17.84 -0.40
C MET A 519 14.13 16.67 0.58
N LYS A 520 15.29 16.07 0.90
CA LYS A 520 15.42 14.98 1.88
C LYS A 520 14.93 15.37 3.29
N ASN A 521 14.90 16.67 3.62
CA ASN A 521 14.39 17.15 4.91
C ASN A 521 12.86 17.27 4.97
N ARG A 522 12.14 17.07 3.85
CA ARG A 522 10.68 17.10 3.82
C ARG A 522 10.10 15.81 4.41
N PRO A 523 8.90 15.88 5.02
CA PRO A 523 8.19 14.66 5.40
C PRO A 523 7.87 13.86 4.13
N ASN A 524 7.95 12.53 4.22
CA ASN A 524 7.65 11.59 3.13
C ASN A 524 8.50 11.79 1.87
N PHE A 525 9.80 12.06 2.02
CA PHE A 525 10.73 12.14 0.89
C PHE A 525 10.66 10.88 0.01
N GLY A 526 10.37 11.06 -1.28
CA GLY A 526 10.04 9.98 -2.21
C GLY A 526 11.22 9.23 -2.81
N ASN A 527 12.44 9.39 -2.30
CA ASN A 527 13.65 8.69 -2.76
C ASN A 527 13.83 8.74 -4.29
N ALA A 528 13.90 7.60 -4.98
CA ALA A 528 14.07 7.56 -6.44
C ALA A 528 12.86 8.16 -7.20
N SER A 529 11.69 8.23 -6.57
CA SER A 529 10.52 8.93 -7.13
C SER A 529 10.76 10.44 -7.14
N GLU A 530 11.44 10.99 -6.13
CA GLU A 530 11.78 12.41 -6.09
C GLU A 530 12.80 12.77 -7.19
N VAL A 531 13.75 11.87 -7.47
CA VAL A 531 14.67 12.02 -8.60
C VAL A 531 13.91 12.02 -9.94
N GLU A 532 12.86 11.20 -10.09
CA GLU A 532 12.00 11.23 -11.29
C GLU A 532 11.25 12.56 -11.41
N ASN A 533 10.66 13.03 -10.30
CA ASN A 533 9.95 14.30 -10.26
C ASN A 533 10.87 15.46 -10.65
N LEU A 534 12.09 15.47 -10.10
CA LEU A 534 13.12 16.46 -10.41
C LEU A 534 13.50 16.42 -11.90
N LEU A 535 13.73 15.24 -12.47
CA LEU A 535 13.98 15.09 -13.91
C LEU A 535 12.78 15.54 -14.77
N GLY A 536 11.55 15.26 -14.33
CA GLY A 536 10.33 15.75 -14.98
C GLY A 536 10.28 17.28 -15.03
N LEU A 537 10.59 17.95 -13.93
CA LEU A 537 10.69 19.41 -13.87
C LEU A 537 11.82 19.94 -14.76
N ALA A 538 12.98 19.28 -14.74
CA ALA A 538 14.11 19.65 -15.59
C ALA A 538 13.78 19.53 -17.08
N LYS A 539 13.10 18.46 -17.49
CA LYS A 539 12.59 18.29 -18.87
C LYS A 539 11.62 19.39 -19.27
N ALA A 540 10.67 19.73 -18.41
CA ALA A 540 9.69 20.78 -18.69
C ALA A 540 10.37 22.15 -18.87
N ARG A 541 11.41 22.45 -18.08
CA ARG A 541 12.19 23.70 -18.21
C ARG A 541 13.11 23.68 -19.43
N TYR A 542 13.78 22.56 -19.69
CA TYR A 542 14.55 22.35 -20.91
C TYR A 542 13.69 22.57 -22.17
N GLN A 543 12.46 22.04 -22.19
CA GLN A 543 11.52 22.24 -23.30
C GLN A 543 11.20 23.72 -23.52
N LYS A 544 10.96 24.49 -22.44
CA LYS A 544 10.76 25.94 -22.52
C LYS A 544 11.98 26.66 -23.08
N ARG A 545 13.20 26.26 -22.67
CA ARG A 545 14.45 26.83 -23.20
C ARG A 545 14.65 26.50 -24.68
N MET A 546 14.39 25.26 -25.09
CA MET A 546 14.57 24.78 -26.47
C MET A 546 13.49 25.27 -27.44
N ALA A 547 12.33 25.70 -26.95
CA ALA A 547 11.28 26.28 -27.79
C ALA A 547 11.79 27.50 -28.60
N ILE A 548 12.81 28.20 -28.08
CA ILE A 548 13.42 29.38 -28.67
C ILE A 548 14.46 29.02 -29.76
N ILE A 549 14.96 27.77 -29.79
CA ILE A 549 16.06 27.33 -30.66
C ILE A 549 15.53 26.52 -31.87
N PRO A 550 16.10 26.62 -33.09
CA PRO A 550 15.67 25.85 -34.26
C PRO A 550 15.71 24.32 -34.06
N ALA A 551 14.74 23.60 -34.65
CA ALA A 551 14.54 22.16 -34.47
C ALA A 551 15.76 21.29 -34.80
N ALA A 552 16.59 21.71 -35.76
CA ALA A 552 17.79 20.99 -36.19
C ALA A 552 18.88 20.86 -35.09
N ARG A 553 18.84 21.69 -34.04
CA ARG A 553 19.80 21.65 -32.91
C ARG A 553 19.22 20.99 -31.65
N ARG A 554 18.02 20.40 -31.71
CA ARG A 554 17.29 19.84 -30.55
C ARG A 554 17.57 18.35 -30.29
N ALA A 555 18.44 17.70 -31.06
CA ALA A 555 18.62 16.25 -31.02
C ALA A 555 19.38 15.74 -29.77
N GLN A 556 20.28 16.53 -29.19
CA GLN A 556 21.05 16.13 -28.01
C GLN A 556 20.57 16.92 -26.78
N VAL A 557 19.94 16.21 -25.84
CA VAL A 557 19.41 16.81 -24.61
C VAL A 557 20.50 16.84 -23.55
N THR A 558 21.05 18.04 -23.33
CA THR A 558 21.99 18.33 -22.24
C THR A 558 21.35 19.32 -21.28
N PHE A 559 21.09 18.87 -20.05
CA PHE A 559 20.61 19.73 -18.97
C PHE A 559 21.73 20.64 -18.45
N GLU A 560 21.37 21.90 -18.21
CA GLU A 560 22.20 22.92 -17.58
C GLU A 560 21.65 23.24 -16.17
N PRO A 561 22.41 23.94 -15.31
CA PRO A 561 21.98 24.31 -13.96
C PRO A 561 20.57 24.91 -13.85
N GLN A 562 20.23 25.80 -14.78
CA GLN A 562 18.94 26.50 -14.85
C GLN A 562 17.73 25.58 -15.13
N ASP A 563 17.97 24.39 -15.70
CA ASP A 563 16.90 23.42 -15.93
C ASP A 563 16.50 22.74 -14.60
N PHE A 564 17.45 22.46 -13.72
CA PHE A 564 17.17 21.87 -12.40
C PHE A 564 16.70 22.90 -11.37
N ASP A 565 17.30 24.09 -11.37
CA ASP A 565 16.89 25.20 -10.51
C ASP A 565 17.05 26.54 -11.26
N PRO A 566 15.95 27.24 -11.61
CA PRO A 566 16.03 28.56 -12.25
C PRO A 566 16.81 29.57 -11.40
N ASP A 567 16.78 29.41 -10.09
CA ASP A 567 17.40 30.29 -9.12
C ASP A 567 18.68 29.64 -8.54
N TYR A 568 19.39 28.79 -9.29
CA TYR A 568 20.58 28.09 -8.79
C TYR A 568 21.71 29.00 -8.26
N LYS A 569 21.69 30.30 -8.61
CA LYS A 569 22.65 31.33 -8.14
C LYS A 569 22.19 32.11 -6.89
N ARG A 570 21.18 31.63 -6.16
CA ARG A 570 20.66 32.25 -4.92
C ARG A 570 21.76 32.74 -3.98
N ASP A 571 22.74 31.89 -3.67
CA ASP A 571 23.82 32.18 -2.71
C ASP A 571 24.65 33.42 -3.12
N GLN A 572 24.85 33.64 -4.41
CA GLN A 572 25.63 34.75 -4.97
C GLN A 572 24.86 36.07 -4.93
N ASN A 573 23.52 36.02 -5.04
CA ASN A 573 22.66 37.20 -5.02
C ASN A 573 21.98 37.46 -3.65
N ALA A 574 22.21 36.60 -2.66
CA ALA A 574 21.51 36.61 -1.38
C ALA A 574 21.64 37.93 -0.59
N SER A 575 22.79 38.61 -0.67
CA SER A 575 23.02 39.89 0.01
C SER A 575 22.31 41.07 -0.67
N ALA A 576 22.27 41.08 -2.01
CA ALA A 576 21.52 42.08 -2.77
C ALA A 576 20.00 41.86 -2.62
N ASN A 577 19.58 40.59 -2.57
CA ASN A 577 18.19 40.21 -2.30
C ASN A 577 17.76 40.59 -0.88
N LEU A 578 18.62 40.42 0.14
CA LEU A 578 18.32 40.80 1.53
C LEU A 578 17.96 42.29 1.66
N ALA A 579 18.81 43.18 1.13
CA ALA A 579 18.58 44.62 1.20
C ALA A 579 17.25 45.01 0.53
N LYS A 580 16.95 44.41 -0.63
CA LYS A 580 15.68 44.62 -1.33
C LYS A 580 14.48 44.00 -0.60
N LEU A 581 14.66 42.83 0.03
CA LEU A 581 13.62 42.12 0.76
C LEU A 581 13.14 42.94 1.97
N PHE A 582 14.03 43.71 2.60
CA PHE A 582 13.71 44.53 3.78
C PHE A 582 13.51 46.02 3.50
N GLU A 583 13.64 46.51 2.26
CA GLU A 583 13.46 47.91 1.86
C GLU A 583 12.10 48.53 2.27
N ASP A 584 11.06 47.70 2.30
CA ASP A 584 9.69 48.08 2.69
C ASP A 584 9.44 48.03 4.22
N VAL A 585 10.39 47.58 5.03
CA VAL A 585 10.25 47.45 6.50
C VAL A 585 11.22 48.39 7.20
N VAL A 586 10.67 49.36 7.92
CA VAL A 586 11.43 50.39 8.61
C VAL A 586 11.69 49.96 10.06
N GLY A 587 12.92 50.12 10.56
CA GLY A 587 13.30 49.82 11.95
C GLY A 587 13.72 48.37 12.21
N CYS A 588 14.33 47.69 11.23
CA CYS A 588 14.82 46.32 11.35
C CYS A 588 16.33 46.18 11.09
N ASP A 589 17.10 47.26 11.27
CA ASP A 589 18.53 47.30 10.90
C ASP A 589 19.37 46.28 11.67
N ASP A 590 19.09 46.10 12.96
CA ASP A 590 19.75 45.09 13.80
C ASP A 590 19.44 43.66 13.35
N ILE A 591 18.21 43.42 12.88
CA ILE A 591 17.78 42.12 12.36
C ILE A 591 18.50 41.85 11.03
N ILE A 592 18.57 42.85 10.14
CA ILE A 592 19.27 42.73 8.86
C ILE A 592 20.73 42.38 9.09
N LYS A 593 21.40 43.07 10.02
CA LYS A 593 22.80 42.79 10.37
C LYS A 593 23.01 41.37 10.88
N LYS A 594 22.15 40.88 11.78
CA LYS A 594 22.19 39.48 12.25
C LYS A 594 22.02 38.48 11.10
N LEU A 595 21.07 38.72 10.20
CA LEU A 595 20.83 37.84 9.05
C LEU A 595 21.97 37.88 8.03
N GLU A 596 22.61 39.03 7.83
CA GLU A 596 23.83 39.14 7.02
C GLU A 596 24.97 38.30 7.60
N ASP A 597 25.12 38.29 8.92
CA ASP A 597 26.14 37.49 9.59
C ASP A 597 25.84 35.98 9.45
N TYR A 598 24.58 35.55 9.57
CA TYR A 598 24.19 34.17 9.27
C TYR A 598 24.47 33.79 7.81
N GLN A 599 24.21 34.67 6.85
CA GLN A 599 24.56 34.41 5.45
C GLN A 599 26.07 34.27 5.23
N LYS A 600 26.90 35.08 5.91
CA LYS A 600 28.37 34.94 5.84
C LYS A 600 28.83 33.61 6.42
N ILE A 601 28.27 33.21 7.58
CA ILE A 601 28.56 31.93 8.22
C ILE A 601 28.14 30.77 7.30
N ALA A 602 26.93 30.81 6.75
CA ALA A 602 26.42 29.81 5.82
C ALA A 602 27.35 29.63 4.61
N ARG A 603 27.77 30.73 3.98
CA ARG A 603 28.71 30.71 2.84
C ARG A 603 30.06 30.11 3.22
N ALA A 604 30.62 30.49 4.37
CA ALA A 604 31.91 29.98 4.85
C ALA A 604 31.85 28.47 5.15
N MET A 605 30.77 28.01 5.81
CA MET A 605 30.58 26.60 6.14
C MET A 605 30.33 25.75 4.90
N LYS A 606 29.53 26.25 3.95
CA LYS A 606 29.29 25.58 2.65
C LYS A 606 30.59 25.43 1.85
N ALA A 607 31.47 26.44 1.86
CA ALA A 607 32.79 26.35 1.22
C ALA A 607 33.72 25.31 1.86
N GLN A 608 33.52 25.01 3.15
CA GLN A 608 34.29 24.00 3.90
C GLN A 608 33.60 22.62 3.95
N GLY A 609 32.41 22.46 3.36
CA GLY A 609 31.64 21.22 3.39
C GLY A 609 31.10 20.86 4.78
N LEU A 610 31.00 21.83 5.70
CA LEU A 610 30.45 21.65 7.05
C LEU A 610 28.94 21.91 7.07
N ASP A 611 28.21 21.19 7.93
CA ASP A 611 26.77 21.40 8.08
C ASP A 611 26.48 22.73 8.80
N MET A 612 25.81 23.63 8.08
CA MET A 612 25.42 24.97 8.54
C MET A 612 24.50 24.93 9.77
N ARG A 613 23.78 23.82 9.97
CA ARG A 613 22.85 23.59 11.10
C ARG A 613 23.51 23.61 12.47
N THR A 614 24.82 23.36 12.53
CA THR A 614 25.55 23.33 13.80
C THR A 614 25.80 24.70 14.41
N GLN A 615 25.77 25.78 13.61
CA GLN A 615 26.12 27.13 14.04
C GLN A 615 25.00 28.15 13.80
N ILE A 616 24.12 27.92 12.83
CA ILE A 616 23.02 28.84 12.53
C ILE A 616 21.79 28.43 13.37
N PRO A 617 21.23 29.33 14.19
CA PRO A 617 20.09 29.00 15.02
C PRO A 617 18.85 28.69 14.18
N SER A 618 18.11 27.66 14.59
CA SER A 618 16.84 27.21 14.00
C SER A 618 15.61 27.68 14.79
N ASN A 619 15.80 28.23 15.99
CA ASN A 619 14.73 28.57 16.92
C ASN A 619 14.84 30.04 17.36
N PHE A 620 13.75 30.79 17.25
CA PHE A 620 13.69 32.23 17.49
C PHE A 620 12.57 32.63 18.43
N ILE A 621 12.81 33.66 19.25
CA ILE A 621 11.78 34.33 20.04
C ILE A 621 11.56 35.75 19.53
N PHE A 622 10.32 36.07 19.17
CA PHE A 622 9.93 37.40 18.68
C PHE A 622 9.19 38.18 19.79
N LYS A 623 9.93 39.01 20.54
CA LYS A 623 9.40 39.85 21.63
C LYS A 623 8.98 41.23 21.13
N GLY A 624 7.99 41.86 21.76
CA GLY A 624 7.60 43.24 21.48
C GLY A 624 6.43 43.70 22.36
N PRO A 625 6.10 45.00 22.41
CA PRO A 625 5.14 45.55 23.37
C PRO A 625 3.68 45.06 23.20
N PRO A 626 2.84 45.14 24.28
CA PRO A 626 1.48 44.60 24.35
C PRO A 626 0.49 45.15 23.30
N ASP A 627 0.71 46.38 22.85
CA ASP A 627 -0.20 47.13 21.95
C ASP A 627 -0.02 46.73 20.47
N ILE A 628 0.91 45.81 20.22
CA ILE A 628 1.26 45.21 18.93
C ILE A 628 0.28 44.05 18.61
N LYS A 629 -1.03 44.31 18.67
CA LYS A 629 -2.03 43.35 18.19
C LYS A 629 -2.34 43.62 16.71
N ILE A 630 -1.77 42.77 15.85
CA ILE A 630 -2.03 42.63 14.41
C ILE A 630 -1.53 43.84 13.59
N GLY A 631 -0.38 43.66 12.91
CA GLY A 631 0.02 44.53 11.78
C GLY A 631 1.42 45.15 11.79
N THR A 632 2.30 44.79 12.73
CA THR A 632 3.59 45.48 12.98
C THR A 632 4.81 44.85 12.33
N GLY A 633 4.64 43.79 11.54
CA GLY A 633 5.74 43.19 10.81
C GLY A 633 6.32 41.92 11.43
N LYS A 634 5.92 41.45 12.63
CA LYS A 634 6.40 40.15 13.16
C LYS A 634 6.14 38.98 12.20
N THR A 635 4.90 38.80 11.77
CA THR A 635 4.51 37.79 10.75
C THR A 635 5.16 38.08 9.40
N SER A 636 5.32 39.36 9.04
CA SER A 636 6.00 39.75 7.79
C SER A 636 7.49 39.42 7.82
N THR A 637 8.15 39.62 8.95
CA THR A 637 9.56 39.32 9.20
C THR A 637 9.75 37.82 9.28
N ALA A 638 8.82 37.05 9.84
CA ALA A 638 8.83 35.59 9.79
C ALA A 638 8.80 35.06 8.34
N ARG A 639 7.96 35.63 7.46
CA ARG A 639 7.94 35.29 6.03
C ARG A 639 9.24 35.67 5.32
N LYS A 640 9.80 36.85 5.61
CA LYS A 640 11.09 37.29 5.07
C LYS A 640 12.24 36.42 5.58
N LEU A 641 12.22 36.04 6.86
CA LEU A 641 13.17 35.11 7.46
C LEU A 641 13.10 33.74 6.76
N GLY A 642 11.89 33.25 6.48
CA GLY A 642 11.68 32.05 5.67
C GLY A 642 12.32 32.14 4.29
N GLN A 643 12.19 33.29 3.61
CA GLN A 643 12.89 33.53 2.34
C GLN A 643 14.41 33.49 2.49
N VAL A 644 14.96 34.12 3.53
CA VAL A 644 16.42 34.14 3.77
C VAL A 644 16.95 32.74 4.05
N TYR A 645 16.27 31.95 4.89
CA TYR A 645 16.65 30.57 5.17
C TYR A 645 16.44 29.63 3.97
N TYR A 646 15.47 29.91 3.11
CA TYR A 646 15.30 29.22 1.84
C TYR A 646 16.45 29.55 0.86
N ASP A 647 16.84 30.81 0.79
CA ASP A 647 17.94 31.28 -0.05
C ASP A 647 19.30 30.74 0.41
N MET A 648 19.50 30.58 1.73
CA MET A 648 20.66 29.88 2.31
C MET A 648 20.65 28.36 2.08
N GLY A 649 19.55 27.81 1.57
CA GLY A 649 19.38 26.37 1.35
C GLY A 649 19.07 25.56 2.61
N PHE A 650 18.68 26.20 3.70
CA PHE A 650 18.26 25.54 4.94
C PHE A 650 16.83 24.99 4.84
N LEU A 651 15.92 25.79 4.27
CA LEU A 651 14.52 25.45 4.08
C LEU A 651 14.22 24.93 2.68
N SER A 652 13.17 24.11 2.59
CA SER A 652 12.72 23.52 1.33
C SER A 652 11.61 24.34 0.66
N SER A 653 10.96 25.23 1.39
CA SER A 653 9.94 26.18 0.92
C SER A 653 10.02 27.47 1.73
N THR A 654 9.53 28.57 1.15
CA THR A 654 9.41 29.89 1.78
C THR A 654 8.11 30.05 2.57
N ASP A 655 7.22 29.05 2.49
CA ASP A 655 5.94 29.04 3.19
C ASP A 655 6.11 29.14 4.71
N VAL A 656 5.22 29.89 5.35
CA VAL A 656 5.12 29.98 6.82
C VAL A 656 3.83 29.30 7.26
N VAL A 657 3.95 28.35 8.17
CA VAL A 657 2.83 27.73 8.88
C VAL A 657 2.53 28.59 10.10
N GLU A 658 1.50 29.41 10.00
CA GLU A 658 1.03 30.27 11.09
C GLU A 658 0.02 29.50 11.96
N CYS A 659 0.26 29.45 13.27
CA CYS A 659 -0.66 28.90 14.25
C CYS A 659 -0.65 29.74 15.54
N SER A 660 -1.68 29.57 16.36
CA SER A 660 -1.77 30.17 17.69
C SER A 660 -1.49 29.13 18.78
N ALA A 661 -1.23 29.58 20.00
CA ALA A 661 -1.13 28.69 21.17
C ALA A 661 -2.35 27.77 21.32
N SER A 662 -3.55 28.20 20.90
CA SER A 662 -4.78 27.39 20.98
C SER A 662 -4.83 26.25 19.97
N ASP A 663 -4.10 26.33 18.86
CA ASP A 663 -4.06 25.28 17.83
C ASP A 663 -3.14 24.12 18.22
N LEU A 664 -2.28 24.33 19.23
CA LEU A 664 -1.38 23.34 19.78
C LEU A 664 -1.99 22.59 20.99
N VAL A 665 -3.05 23.14 21.59
CA VAL A 665 -3.64 22.63 22.84
C VAL A 665 -4.96 21.92 22.59
N GLY A 666 -5.06 20.67 23.06
CA GLY A 666 -6.27 19.85 22.94
C GLY A 666 -7.45 20.33 23.75
N GLN A 667 -8.66 20.06 23.25
CA GLN A 667 -9.92 20.29 23.99
C GLN A 667 -10.18 19.22 25.06
N TYR A 668 -9.55 18.04 24.94
CA TYR A 668 -9.71 16.88 25.81
C TYR A 668 -8.35 16.30 26.21
N VAL A 669 -8.30 15.62 27.37
CA VAL A 669 -7.09 14.94 27.89
C VAL A 669 -6.54 13.97 26.83
N GLY A 670 -5.24 14.06 26.52
CA GLY A 670 -4.55 13.16 25.58
C GLY A 670 -4.65 13.54 24.10
N HIS A 671 -5.32 14.66 23.75
CA HIS A 671 -5.38 15.16 22.38
C HIS A 671 -4.27 16.18 22.04
N THR A 672 -3.64 16.77 23.05
CA THR A 672 -2.64 17.84 22.90
C THR A 672 -1.38 17.36 22.19
N GLY A 673 -0.85 16.19 22.58
CA GLY A 673 0.34 15.60 21.93
C GLY A 673 0.14 15.39 20.41
N PRO A 674 -0.89 14.63 19.97
CA PRO A 674 -1.16 14.43 18.54
C PRO A 674 -1.38 15.71 17.74
N GLN A 675 -2.04 16.72 18.33
CA GLN A 675 -2.25 18.01 17.66
C GLN A 675 -0.95 18.80 17.48
N THR A 676 -0.13 18.88 18.53
CA THR A 676 1.19 19.51 18.47
C THR A 676 2.06 18.83 17.41
N LYS A 677 2.08 17.50 17.41
CA LYS A 677 2.82 16.71 16.40
C LYS A 677 2.34 16.98 14.98
N ALA A 678 1.03 17.05 14.74
CA ALA A 678 0.47 17.32 13.41
C ALA A 678 0.88 18.71 12.87
N VAL A 679 0.95 19.72 13.73
CA VAL A 679 1.41 21.07 13.36
C VAL A 679 2.90 21.06 13.01
N PHE A 680 3.72 20.34 13.78
CA PHE A 680 5.15 20.15 13.49
C PHE A 680 5.38 19.40 12.17
N GLU A 681 4.62 18.33 11.91
CA GLU A 681 4.69 17.59 10.66
C GLU A 681 4.35 18.47 9.45
N LYS A 682 3.35 19.35 9.58
CA LYS A 682 2.98 20.32 8.54
C LYS A 682 4.07 21.37 8.29
N ALA A 683 4.88 21.70 9.30
CA ALA A 683 5.92 22.72 9.25
C ALA A 683 7.32 22.17 8.91
N LEU A 684 7.50 20.86 8.77
CA LEU A 684 8.79 20.27 8.38
C LEU A 684 9.29 20.85 7.04
N GLY A 685 10.53 21.33 7.03
CA GLY A 685 11.15 22.00 5.88
C GLY A 685 10.62 23.41 5.58
N LYS A 686 9.85 24.01 6.51
CA LYS A 686 9.22 25.35 6.45
C LYS A 686 9.47 26.13 7.75
N VAL A 687 8.89 27.33 7.85
CA VAL A 687 8.85 28.11 9.10
C VAL A 687 7.56 27.81 9.86
N LEU A 688 7.65 27.45 11.15
CA LEU A 688 6.56 27.37 12.09
C LEU A 688 6.48 28.69 12.89
N PHE A 689 5.43 29.47 12.71
CA PHE A 689 5.19 30.71 13.42
C PHE A 689 4.04 30.54 14.42
N VAL A 690 4.37 30.54 15.71
CA VAL A 690 3.40 30.44 16.80
C VAL A 690 3.14 31.82 17.37
N ASP A 691 1.96 32.38 17.10
CA ASP A 691 1.54 33.67 17.66
C ASP A 691 0.91 33.51 19.05
N GLU A 692 1.05 34.55 19.87
CA GLU A 692 0.61 34.59 21.27
C GLU A 692 1.11 33.38 22.09
N ALA A 693 2.35 32.96 21.86
CA ALA A 693 2.96 31.75 22.44
C ALA A 693 2.98 31.77 23.98
N TYR A 694 2.98 32.96 24.60
CA TYR A 694 2.89 33.14 26.05
C TYR A 694 1.63 32.51 26.67
N ARG A 695 0.56 32.30 25.89
CA ARG A 695 -0.65 31.59 26.35
C ARG A 695 -0.39 30.13 26.70
N LEU A 696 0.71 29.54 26.20
CA LEU A 696 1.15 28.20 26.60
C LEU A 696 1.61 28.14 28.08
N ARG A 697 1.68 29.28 28.77
CA ARG A 697 1.91 29.37 30.22
C ARG A 697 0.68 28.98 31.04
N GLU A 698 -0.52 29.30 30.56
CA GLU A 698 -1.76 29.22 31.34
C GLU A 698 -2.73 28.18 30.74
N GLY A 699 -3.00 27.09 31.47
CA GLY A 699 -4.00 26.10 31.08
C GLY A 699 -3.65 24.68 31.51
N LYS A 700 -4.68 23.85 31.79
CA LYS A 700 -4.51 22.46 32.25
C LYS A 700 -3.73 21.57 31.26
N PHE A 701 -3.79 21.91 29.97
CA PHE A 701 -3.16 21.15 28.87
C PHE A 701 -1.99 21.90 28.21
N ALA A 702 -1.71 23.13 28.64
CA ALA A 702 -0.68 23.96 28.03
C ALA A 702 0.74 23.44 28.35
N LYS A 703 0.93 22.87 29.55
CA LYS A 703 2.17 22.20 29.95
C LYS A 703 2.48 20.97 29.08
N GLU A 704 1.47 20.15 28.78
CA GLU A 704 1.59 18.99 27.90
C GLU A 704 2.04 19.41 26.48
N ALA A 705 1.48 20.49 25.94
CA ALA A 705 1.91 21.03 24.65
C ALA A 705 3.38 21.51 24.67
N MET A 706 3.81 22.18 25.75
CA MET A 706 5.21 22.63 25.89
C MET A 706 6.19 21.45 25.98
N ASP A 707 5.87 20.45 26.79
CA ASP A 707 6.70 19.25 26.94
C ASP A 707 6.80 18.49 25.61
N GLU A 708 5.69 18.41 24.84
CA GLU A 708 5.68 17.82 23.50
C GLU A 708 6.52 18.65 22.50
N ILE A 709 6.43 19.99 22.50
CA ILE A 709 7.27 20.86 21.65
C ILE A 709 8.76 20.57 21.91
N VAL A 710 9.17 20.56 23.18
CA VAL A 710 10.56 20.29 23.57
C VAL A 710 10.98 18.86 23.19
N GLY A 711 10.07 17.89 23.34
CA GLY A 711 10.27 16.50 22.92
C GLY A 711 10.48 16.38 21.42
N LEU A 712 9.59 16.98 20.62
CA LEU A 712 9.68 16.99 19.15
C LEU A 712 10.98 17.65 18.67
N MET A 713 11.39 18.77 19.28
CA MET A 713 12.67 19.44 18.99
C MET A 713 13.92 18.58 19.29
N THR A 714 13.78 17.50 20.05
CA THR A 714 14.87 16.55 20.36
C THR A 714 14.90 15.35 19.41
N GLN A 715 13.79 15.06 18.73
CA GLN A 715 13.72 13.93 17.81
C GLN A 715 14.48 14.25 16.52
N GLU A 716 15.30 13.31 16.04
CA GLU A 716 16.06 13.43 14.77
C GLU A 716 15.17 13.78 13.56
N ARG A 717 13.86 13.47 13.64
CA ARG A 717 12.88 13.78 12.61
C ARG A 717 12.62 15.29 12.45
N TYR A 718 12.67 16.08 13.52
CA TYR A 718 12.35 17.52 13.51
C TYR A 718 13.54 18.42 13.81
N MET A 719 14.53 17.91 14.55
CA MET A 719 15.74 18.64 14.90
C MET A 719 16.42 19.23 13.65
N ASP A 720 16.63 20.55 13.65
CA ASP A 720 17.27 21.34 12.59
C ASP A 720 16.69 21.17 11.16
N LYS A 721 15.43 20.74 11.07
CA LYS A 721 14.70 20.52 9.81
C LYS A 721 13.57 21.52 9.58
N LEU A 722 13.27 22.39 10.53
CA LEU A 722 12.34 23.51 10.39
C LEU A 722 12.84 24.70 11.21
N ILE A 723 12.27 25.88 10.94
CA ILE A 723 12.53 27.09 11.75
C ILE A 723 11.34 27.34 12.65
N ILE A 724 11.55 27.42 13.97
CA ILE A 724 10.48 27.65 14.94
C ILE A 724 10.56 29.07 15.47
N ILE A 725 9.46 29.81 15.37
CA ILE A 725 9.36 31.20 15.84
C ILE A 725 8.22 31.28 16.86
N LEU A 726 8.56 31.60 18.11
CA LEU A 726 7.58 31.89 19.16
C LEU A 726 7.42 33.40 19.29
N ALA A 727 6.22 33.92 19.03
CA ALA A 727 5.93 35.35 19.12
C ALA A 727 5.03 35.67 20.31
N GLY A 728 5.32 36.76 21.02
CA GLY A 728 4.54 37.21 22.16
C GLY A 728 4.97 38.57 22.70
N TYR A 729 4.36 38.96 23.82
CA TYR A 729 4.73 40.18 24.53
C TYR A 729 6.00 39.99 25.34
N GLU A 730 6.83 41.04 25.46
CA GLU A 730 8.15 40.93 26.09
C GLU A 730 8.08 40.38 27.53
N ASP A 731 7.30 41.00 28.40
CA ASP A 731 7.15 40.56 29.80
C ASP A 731 6.55 39.15 29.92
N GLU A 732 5.56 38.84 29.09
CA GLU A 732 4.86 37.55 29.14
C GLU A 732 5.71 36.40 28.56
N MET A 733 6.50 36.67 27.52
CA MET A 733 7.46 35.71 26.98
C MET A 733 8.62 35.48 27.94
N ASN A 734 9.11 36.53 28.60
CA ASN A 734 10.10 36.39 29.68
C ASN A 734 9.56 35.49 30.80
N ALA A 735 8.29 35.69 31.18
CA ALA A 735 7.64 34.84 32.17
C ALA A 735 7.43 33.39 31.68
N LEU A 736 7.14 33.16 30.40
CA LEU A 736 7.04 31.82 29.80
C LEU A 736 8.39 31.08 29.87
N LEU A 737 9.48 31.76 29.52
CA LEU A 737 10.83 31.17 29.50
C LEU A 737 11.33 30.82 30.91
N GLN A 738 10.95 31.60 31.92
CA GLN A 738 11.27 31.30 33.33
C GLN A 738 10.56 30.04 33.85
N VAL A 739 9.37 29.73 33.33
CA VAL A 739 8.57 28.57 33.78
C VAL A 739 9.12 27.25 33.22
N ASN A 740 9.71 27.27 32.02
CA ASN A 740 10.25 26.06 31.40
C ASN A 740 11.72 26.26 30.95
N PRO A 741 12.70 25.79 31.74
CA PRO A 741 14.13 25.82 31.39
C PRO A 741 14.46 25.11 30.06
N GLY A 742 13.65 24.11 29.67
CA GLY A 742 13.80 23.38 28.40
C GLY A 742 13.50 24.25 27.18
N LEU A 743 12.57 25.21 27.27
CA LEU A 743 12.35 26.21 26.22
C LEU A 743 13.46 27.26 26.21
N SER A 744 13.85 27.78 27.37
CA SER A 744 14.89 28.81 27.48
C SER A 744 16.24 28.38 26.90
N SER A 745 16.62 27.11 27.06
CA SER A 745 17.88 26.58 26.53
C SER A 745 17.86 26.36 25.01
N ARG A 746 16.70 26.06 24.43
CA ARG A 746 16.56 25.70 23.00
C ARG A 746 16.21 26.88 22.10
N PHE A 747 15.70 27.96 22.69
CA PHE A 747 15.38 29.22 22.02
C PHE A 747 16.34 30.32 22.49
N ALA A 748 17.63 30.16 22.17
CA ALA A 748 18.68 31.10 22.59
C ALA A 748 18.67 32.43 21.83
N GLU A 749 18.08 32.47 20.63
CA GLU A 749 18.09 33.65 19.77
C GLU A 749 16.82 34.48 19.94
N GLU A 750 16.99 35.73 20.38
CA GLU A 750 15.90 36.66 20.64
C GLU A 750 15.94 37.85 19.67
N ILE A 751 14.78 38.15 19.10
CA ILE A 751 14.53 39.34 18.28
C ILE A 751 13.50 40.20 19.00
N VAL A 752 13.96 41.36 19.48
CA VAL A 752 13.13 42.34 20.18
C VAL A 752 12.69 43.41 19.18
N PHE A 753 11.38 43.51 18.95
CA PHE A 753 10.78 44.53 18.11
C PHE A 753 10.48 45.76 18.96
N GLN A 754 11.21 46.85 18.72
CA GLN A 754 11.01 48.13 19.41
C GLN A 754 9.91 48.96 18.74
N ASN A 755 9.43 49.98 19.45
CA ASN A 755 8.54 51.00 18.88
C ASN A 755 9.26 51.74 17.75
N MET A 756 8.54 52.07 16.69
CA MET A 756 9.10 52.87 15.59
C MET A 756 9.38 54.28 16.08
N THR A 757 10.52 54.84 15.71
CA THR A 757 10.80 56.25 16.05
C THR A 757 9.82 57.18 15.33
N PRO A 758 9.59 58.40 15.83
CA PRO A 758 8.72 59.38 15.16
C PRO A 758 9.11 59.63 13.70
N GLU A 759 10.41 59.66 13.38
CA GLU A 759 10.94 59.82 12.02
C GLU A 759 10.60 58.62 11.13
N GLN A 760 10.73 57.40 11.69
CA GLN A 760 10.36 56.16 11.01
C GLN A 760 8.85 56.10 10.72
N CYS A 761 8.02 56.60 11.64
CA CYS A 761 6.57 56.69 11.46
C CYS A 761 6.20 57.66 10.32
N LEU A 762 6.85 58.82 10.24
CA LEU A 762 6.64 59.78 9.15
C LEU A 762 7.11 59.23 7.80
N THR A 763 8.24 58.52 7.78
CA THR A 763 8.74 57.83 6.59
C THR A 763 7.76 56.76 6.09
N LEU A 764 7.18 55.99 7.01
CA LEU A 764 6.15 54.99 6.69
C LEU A 764 4.87 55.64 6.17
N LEU A 765 4.47 56.77 6.74
CA LEU A 765 3.32 57.56 6.31
C LEU A 765 3.52 58.09 4.88
N ASP A 766 4.68 58.68 4.58
CA ASP A 766 5.03 59.18 3.24
C ASP A 766 5.04 58.07 2.19
N LYS A 767 5.69 56.93 2.49
CA LYS A 767 5.65 55.75 1.61
C LYS A 767 4.21 55.26 1.36
N GLY A 768 3.37 55.26 2.39
CA GLY A 768 1.96 54.86 2.30
C GLY A 768 1.11 55.81 1.44
N LEU A 769 1.36 57.11 1.52
CA LEU A 769 0.69 58.13 0.72
C LEU A 769 1.16 58.11 -0.74
N CYS A 770 2.47 57.99 -0.97
CA CYS A 770 3.06 57.89 -2.32
C CYS A 770 2.53 56.67 -3.09
N LYS A 771 2.35 55.51 -2.42
CA LYS A 771 1.73 54.31 -3.04
C LYS A 771 0.30 54.56 -3.54
N ASN A 772 -0.40 55.55 -2.97
CA ASN A 772 -1.75 55.95 -3.36
C ASN A 772 -1.76 57.22 -4.25
N GLY A 773 -0.62 57.65 -4.78
CA GLY A 773 -0.50 58.80 -5.69
C GLY A 773 -0.53 60.17 -5.00
N ILE A 774 -0.46 60.24 -3.67
CA ILE A 774 -0.47 61.50 -2.89
C ILE A 774 0.96 61.84 -2.49
N ASN A 775 1.47 62.98 -2.92
CA ASN A 775 2.84 63.43 -2.61
C ASN A 775 2.78 64.74 -1.79
N ILE A 776 3.34 64.71 -0.59
CA ILE A 776 3.44 65.87 0.30
C ILE A 776 4.93 66.22 0.41
N ALA A 777 5.36 67.28 -0.28
CA ALA A 777 6.78 67.64 -0.36
C ALA A 777 7.43 67.90 1.01
N GLN A 778 6.66 68.43 1.97
CA GLN A 778 7.13 68.75 3.32
C GLN A 778 7.33 67.52 4.22
N LEU A 779 6.78 66.34 3.86
CA LEU A 779 7.09 65.09 4.57
C LEU A 779 8.50 64.57 4.25
N LYS A 780 9.14 65.11 3.19
CA LYS A 780 10.48 64.72 2.73
C LYS A 780 11.58 65.69 3.17
N ASP A 781 11.22 66.80 3.82
CA ASP A 781 12.15 67.80 4.35
C ASP A 781 12.14 67.79 5.89
N PRO A 782 13.12 67.13 6.53
CA PRO A 782 13.25 67.09 7.99
C PRO A 782 13.46 68.46 8.64
N SER A 783 13.84 69.49 7.87
CA SER A 783 14.11 70.85 8.37
C SER A 783 12.87 71.74 8.35
N SER A 784 11.76 71.28 7.76
CA SER A 784 10.53 72.06 7.69
C SER A 784 9.82 72.13 9.05
N ALA A 785 9.25 73.30 9.37
CA ALA A 785 8.54 73.52 10.63
C ALA A 785 7.32 72.58 10.77
N GLU A 786 6.68 72.26 9.66
CA GLU A 786 5.54 71.34 9.60
C GLU A 786 5.94 69.89 9.84
N TYR A 787 7.11 69.44 9.34
CA TYR A 787 7.64 68.10 9.63
C TYR A 787 7.93 67.93 11.12
N LEU A 788 8.60 68.91 11.73
CA LEU A 788 8.87 68.93 13.18
C LEU A 788 7.57 68.90 13.98
N THR A 789 6.55 69.66 13.56
CA THR A 789 5.23 69.65 14.22
C THR A 789 4.57 68.27 14.15
N MET A 790 4.64 67.58 12.99
CA MET A 790 4.09 66.23 12.86
C MET A 790 4.87 65.19 13.67
N ARG A 791 6.21 65.33 13.70
CA ARG A 791 7.10 64.50 14.49
C ARG A 791 6.75 64.60 15.97
N ASP A 792 6.62 65.81 16.51
CA ASP A 792 6.30 66.05 17.91
C ASP A 792 4.90 65.50 18.26
N ILE A 793 3.92 65.60 17.35
CA ILE A 793 2.59 64.99 17.55
C ILE A 793 2.67 63.45 17.62
N ILE A 794 3.50 62.83 16.78
CA ILE A 794 3.72 61.37 16.79
C ILE A 794 4.51 60.95 18.03
N GLU A 795 5.51 61.72 18.43
CA GLU A 795 6.29 61.53 19.65
C GLU A 795 5.37 61.54 20.87
N ASP A 796 4.49 62.55 20.99
CA ASP A 796 3.48 62.63 22.04
C ASP A 796 2.52 61.42 22.04
N MET A 797 2.15 60.90 20.86
CA MET A 797 1.32 59.71 20.75
C MET A 797 2.08 58.42 21.08
N SER A 798 3.40 58.38 20.85
CA SER A 798 4.24 57.20 21.09
C SER A 798 4.36 56.84 22.58
N TYR A 799 4.17 57.82 23.47
CA TYR A 799 4.10 57.62 24.93
C TYR A 799 2.74 57.06 25.41
N LEU A 800 1.75 56.90 24.52
CA LEU A 800 0.44 56.36 24.91
C LEU A 800 0.45 54.82 24.90
N PRO A 801 -0.07 54.15 25.95
CA PRO A 801 -0.24 52.68 25.99
C PRO A 801 -1.28 52.12 24.99
N SER A 802 -1.74 52.93 24.05
CA SER A 802 -2.70 52.52 23.00
C SER A 802 -2.14 52.79 21.60
N TRP A 803 -0.84 53.09 21.53
CA TRP A 803 -0.13 53.34 20.29
C TRP A 803 0.25 52.02 19.61
N GLY A 804 -0.49 51.67 18.56
CA GLY A 804 -0.27 50.50 17.72
C GLY A 804 0.80 50.70 16.63
N ASN A 805 1.73 51.64 16.78
CA ASN A 805 2.83 51.92 15.85
C ASN A 805 2.39 51.95 14.37
N ALA A 806 2.93 51.05 13.54
CA ALA A 806 2.63 50.95 12.11
C ALA A 806 1.12 50.84 11.78
N ARG A 807 0.31 50.26 12.68
CA ARG A 807 -1.15 50.16 12.49
C ARG A 807 -1.83 51.52 12.59
N ASP A 808 -1.45 52.32 13.59
CA ASP A 808 -1.98 53.68 13.75
C ASP A 808 -1.50 54.58 12.62
N VAL A 809 -0.22 54.49 12.24
CA VAL A 809 0.33 55.22 11.09
C VAL A 809 -0.42 54.87 9.80
N LYS A 810 -0.71 53.59 9.55
CA LYS A 810 -1.55 53.16 8.41
C LYS A 810 -2.97 53.69 8.51
N THR A 811 -3.57 53.70 9.70
CA THR A 811 -4.93 54.23 9.93
C THR A 811 -4.98 55.74 9.68
N ILE A 812 -3.97 56.47 10.13
CA ILE A 812 -3.77 57.90 9.86
C ILE A 812 -3.60 58.13 8.36
N GLY A 813 -2.76 57.33 7.69
CA GLY A 813 -2.57 57.37 6.24
C GLY A 813 -3.87 57.12 5.47
N GLN A 814 -4.68 56.14 5.88
CA GLN A 814 -5.99 55.88 5.28
C GLN A 814 -6.97 57.05 5.47
N ARG A 815 -6.96 57.69 6.65
CA ARG A 815 -7.75 58.92 6.89
C ARG A 815 -7.30 60.07 5.98
N MET A 816 -5.99 60.22 5.79
CA MET A 816 -5.38 61.20 4.87
C MET A 816 -5.76 60.93 3.41
N VAL A 817 -5.66 59.67 2.96
CA VAL A 817 -6.10 59.25 1.61
C VAL A 817 -7.59 59.53 1.41
N ARG A 818 -8.42 59.16 2.38
CA ARG A 818 -9.87 59.40 2.32
C ARG A 818 -10.18 60.89 2.19
N LYS A 819 -9.49 61.74 2.94
CA LYS A 819 -9.65 63.20 2.86
C LYS A 819 -9.20 63.74 1.49
N ALA A 820 -8.09 63.25 0.96
CA ALA A 820 -7.60 63.61 -0.38
C ALA A 820 -8.57 63.20 -1.50
N LEU A 821 -9.21 62.03 -1.38
CA LEU A 821 -10.25 61.58 -2.32
C LEU A 821 -11.53 62.42 -2.24
N ILE A 822 -11.93 62.84 -1.03
CA ILE A 822 -13.05 63.79 -0.85
C ILE A 822 -12.71 65.13 -1.52
N ASN A 823 -11.51 65.66 -1.31
CA ASN A 823 -11.07 66.91 -1.93
C ASN A 823 -11.04 66.83 -3.48
N ALA A 824 -10.73 65.66 -4.04
CA ALA A 824 -10.78 65.40 -5.48
C ALA A 824 -12.22 65.27 -6.00
N ALA A 825 -13.14 64.72 -5.20
CA ALA A 825 -14.56 64.63 -5.53
C ALA A 825 -15.24 66.02 -5.52
N ASP A 826 -14.83 66.89 -4.58
CA ASP A 826 -15.34 68.26 -4.48
C ASP A 826 -14.80 69.19 -5.58
N ASN A 827 -13.68 68.83 -6.24
CA ASN A 827 -13.07 69.57 -7.35
C ASN A 827 -12.73 68.65 -8.54
N PRO A 828 -13.71 68.28 -9.38
CA PRO A 828 -13.49 67.38 -10.50
C PRO A 828 -12.52 68.00 -11.53
N GLY A 829 -11.31 67.43 -11.62
CA GLY A 829 -10.25 67.85 -12.56
C GLY A 829 -8.86 67.96 -11.94
N ASN A 830 -8.77 68.09 -10.62
CA ASN A 830 -7.48 68.07 -9.91
C ASN A 830 -7.12 66.66 -9.41
N PRO A 831 -5.83 66.26 -9.46
CA PRO A 831 -5.38 65.01 -8.86
C PRO A 831 -5.65 65.02 -7.34
N ALA A 832 -5.86 63.84 -6.75
CA ALA A 832 -6.07 63.71 -5.31
C ALA A 832 -4.85 64.27 -4.55
N SER A 833 -5.00 65.48 -4.01
CA SER A 833 -3.97 66.21 -3.28
C SER A 833 -4.44 66.53 -1.87
N LEU A 834 -3.53 66.41 -0.90
CA LEU A 834 -3.76 66.79 0.48
C LEU A 834 -2.82 67.93 0.85
N SER A 835 -3.34 69.02 1.40
CA SER A 835 -2.47 70.10 1.90
C SER A 835 -1.79 69.70 3.21
N ILE A 836 -0.60 70.26 3.48
CA ILE A 836 0.13 69.98 4.72
C ILE A 836 -0.68 70.36 5.98
N LYS A 837 -1.48 71.44 5.91
CA LYS A 837 -2.34 71.89 7.00
C LYS A 837 -3.44 70.88 7.33
N GLU A 838 -4.03 70.25 6.31
CA GLU A 838 -5.02 69.19 6.50
C GLU A 838 -4.38 67.92 7.09
N ALA A 839 -3.16 67.56 6.65
CA ALA A 839 -2.43 66.44 7.21
C ALA A 839 -2.10 66.65 8.70
N VAL A 840 -1.63 67.84 9.09
CA VAL A 840 -1.39 68.21 10.50
C VAL A 840 -2.70 68.18 11.28
N SER A 841 -3.80 68.68 10.71
CA SER A 841 -5.12 68.65 11.36
C SER A 841 -5.57 67.22 11.65
N ILE A 842 -5.42 66.29 10.71
CA ILE A 842 -5.79 64.89 10.89
C ILE A 842 -4.96 64.23 12.00
N LEU A 843 -3.67 64.55 12.08
CA LEU A 843 -2.80 64.09 13.16
C LEU A 843 -3.24 64.63 14.52
N LYS A 844 -3.55 65.93 14.62
CA LYS A 844 -4.06 66.57 15.85
C LYS A 844 -5.38 65.94 16.31
N THR A 845 -6.35 65.79 15.42
CA THR A 845 -7.64 65.15 15.74
C THR A 845 -7.44 63.70 16.19
N THR A 846 -6.55 62.95 15.54
CA THR A 846 -6.27 61.56 15.94
C THR A 846 -5.61 61.47 17.32
N ARG A 847 -4.71 62.41 17.63
CA ARG A 847 -4.11 62.54 18.96
C ARG A 847 -5.18 62.83 20.02
N GLU A 848 -6.07 63.79 19.79
CA GLU A 848 -7.15 64.15 20.70
C GLU A 848 -8.13 63.00 20.93
N GLU A 849 -8.52 62.27 19.88
CA GLU A 849 -9.36 61.07 19.98
C GLU A 849 -8.73 59.99 20.88
N LYS A 850 -7.42 59.75 20.74
CA LYS A 850 -6.71 58.78 21.57
C LYS A 850 -6.55 59.25 23.02
N TRP A 851 -6.30 60.54 23.22
CA TRP A 851 -6.20 61.14 24.55
C TRP A 851 -7.54 61.07 25.31
N ASN A 852 -8.64 61.38 24.63
CA ASN A 852 -9.99 61.33 25.21
C ASN A 852 -10.47 59.91 25.54
N ARG A 853 -9.97 58.89 24.83
CA ARG A 853 -10.22 57.48 25.18
C ARG A 853 -9.52 57.05 26.47
N ARG A 854 -8.44 57.74 26.87
CA ARG A 854 -7.72 57.50 28.13
C ARG A 854 -8.39 58.21 29.31
N ASN A 855 -8.89 59.42 29.09
CA ASN A 855 -9.56 60.24 30.11
C ASN A 855 -10.98 60.62 29.63
N PRO A 856 -12.01 59.78 29.88
CA PRO A 856 -13.38 60.16 29.56
C PRO A 856 -13.76 61.43 30.36
N PRO A 857 -14.42 62.44 29.75
CA PRO A 857 -14.82 63.63 30.47
C PRO A 857 -15.77 63.27 31.61
N ASN A 858 -15.45 63.76 32.81
CA ASN A 858 -16.22 63.56 34.03
C ASN A 858 -17.60 64.26 33.88
N ARG A 859 -18.62 63.55 33.42
CA ARG A 859 -20.01 64.04 33.41
C ARG A 859 -20.61 63.89 34.82
N SER A 860 -20.42 64.93 35.64
CA SER A 860 -21.29 65.22 36.77
C SER A 860 -22.67 65.64 36.24
N GLY A 861 -23.63 64.74 36.33
CA GLY A 861 -25.00 64.98 35.87
C GLY A 861 -25.81 63.69 35.87
N ARG A 862 -26.19 63.23 37.06
CA ARG A 862 -27.17 62.14 37.25
C ARG A 862 -28.48 62.50 36.56
N VAL A 863 -28.99 61.58 35.74
CA VAL A 863 -30.43 61.28 35.72
C VAL A 863 -30.55 59.82 36.14
N PRO A 864 -31.30 59.50 37.21
CA PRO A 864 -31.43 58.13 37.66
C PRO A 864 -32.29 57.31 36.68
N PRO A 865 -32.05 56.00 36.55
CA PRO A 865 -32.94 55.12 35.82
C PRO A 865 -34.26 54.99 36.60
N PRO A 866 -35.44 54.98 35.94
CA PRO A 866 -36.68 54.68 36.64
C PRO A 866 -36.71 53.18 36.99
N SER A 867 -36.86 52.88 38.27
CA SER A 867 -37.11 51.53 38.80
C SER A 867 -38.62 51.20 38.84
N PRO A 868 -39.01 49.91 38.96
CA PRO A 868 -40.26 49.37 38.45
C PRO A 868 -41.36 49.19 39.52
N THR A 869 -42.63 49.25 39.11
CA THR A 869 -43.87 48.62 39.67
C THR A 869 -45.08 49.31 39.00
N SER A 870 -46.22 48.72 38.65
CA SER A 870 -46.88 47.47 39.04
C SER A 870 -48.00 47.10 38.04
N SER A 871 -48.20 45.78 37.88
CA SER A 871 -49.49 45.06 37.72
C SER A 871 -50.59 45.53 36.74
N SER A 872 -50.79 44.68 35.72
CA SER A 872 -52.06 44.02 35.34
C SER A 872 -53.39 44.80 35.37
N THR A 873 -54.09 44.85 34.23
CA THR A 873 -55.33 44.07 33.97
C THR A 873 -55.79 44.18 32.50
N SER A 874 -56.07 43.02 31.88
CA SER A 874 -57.19 42.70 30.97
C SER A 874 -57.90 43.83 30.19
N THR A 875 -58.31 43.72 28.92
CA THR A 875 -59.04 42.61 28.27
C THR A 875 -59.21 42.92 26.77
N SER A 876 -59.20 41.88 25.91
CA SER A 876 -60.08 41.64 24.73
C SER A 876 -60.27 42.74 23.64
N THR A 877 -60.34 42.52 22.32
CA THR A 877 -60.46 41.35 21.42
C THR A 877 -60.39 41.88 19.97
N LEU A 878 -60.09 40.95 19.03
CA LEU A 878 -60.48 40.89 17.61
C LEU A 878 -59.61 41.55 16.51
N GLY A 879 -59.20 40.69 15.57
CA GLY A 879 -58.83 41.03 14.17
C GLY A 879 -57.40 40.65 13.78
N ASN A 880 -57.03 39.37 13.72
CA ASN A 880 -56.92 38.57 12.48
C ASN A 880 -56.24 39.28 11.27
N GLU A 881 -54.96 38.95 10.99
CA GLU A 881 -54.54 38.16 9.83
C GLU A 881 -53.02 38.29 9.53
N ARG A 882 -52.40 37.15 9.21
CA ARG A 882 -51.18 36.96 8.38
C ARG A 882 -49.84 37.46 8.93
N GLN A 883 -49.09 36.55 9.57
CA GLN A 883 -47.94 35.87 8.95
C GLN A 883 -47.19 35.03 9.99
N SER A 884 -47.54 33.74 10.06
CA SER A 884 -46.68 32.67 10.58
C SER A 884 -46.72 31.53 9.57
N LYS A 885 -45.70 31.50 8.69
CA LYS A 885 -45.29 30.34 7.89
C LYS A 885 -43.87 30.60 7.39
N ARG A 886 -42.90 30.12 8.14
CA ARG A 886 -41.70 29.41 7.65
C ARG A 886 -40.87 28.94 8.84
N ASN A 887 -41.34 27.86 9.44
CA ASN A 887 -40.50 26.86 10.10
C ASN A 887 -40.94 25.48 9.58
N SER A 888 -39.97 24.59 9.39
CA SER A 888 -40.06 23.17 9.04
C SER A 888 -40.15 22.79 7.55
N ALA A 889 -38.98 22.48 6.98
CA ALA A 889 -38.68 21.29 6.16
C ALA A 889 -37.15 21.37 5.89
N PHE A 890 -36.26 20.51 6.37
CA PHE A 890 -36.25 19.06 6.23
C PHE A 890 -35.35 18.44 7.32
N SER A 891 -35.96 17.78 8.31
CA SER A 891 -35.40 16.56 8.91
C SER A 891 -36.58 15.66 9.30
N ARG A 892 -36.76 14.56 8.56
CA ARG A 892 -37.35 13.27 8.99
C ARG A 892 -37.80 12.48 7.77
N ILE A 893 -36.91 11.62 7.27
CA ILE A 893 -37.31 10.31 6.74
C ILE A 893 -36.61 9.30 7.63
N LEU A 894 -37.31 8.91 8.70
CA LEU A 894 -37.20 7.57 9.28
C LEU A 894 -38.40 7.33 10.20
N THR A 895 -39.09 6.23 9.88
CA THR A 895 -39.94 5.42 10.76
C THR A 895 -41.45 5.71 10.77
N VAL A 896 -42.13 5.28 9.71
CA VAL A 896 -43.40 4.52 9.83
C VAL A 896 -43.34 3.39 8.81
N TYR A 897 -42.93 2.19 9.23
CA TYR A 897 -43.40 0.91 8.68
C TYR A 897 -42.82 -0.23 9.52
N ARG A 898 -43.48 -0.50 10.66
CA ARG A 898 -43.59 -1.86 11.20
C ARG A 898 -44.75 -1.91 12.18
N ALA A 899 -45.87 -2.40 11.66
CA ALA A 899 -46.71 -3.46 12.24
C ALA A 899 -48.20 -3.18 11.97
N ARG A 900 -48.81 -3.90 11.03
CA ARG A 900 -49.51 -5.14 11.36
C ARG A 900 -50.14 -5.81 10.14
N ASN A 901 -49.92 -7.12 10.12
CA ASN A 901 -50.72 -8.21 9.55
C ASN A 901 -50.41 -8.69 8.12
N ASP A 902 -50.23 -10.02 8.12
CA ASP A 902 -50.31 -11.05 7.08
C ASP A 902 -49.07 -11.32 6.21
#